data_AF-A0A098MBH0-F1
#
_entry.id   AF-A0A098MBH0-F1
#
_cell.length_a   1.000
_cell.length_b   1.000
_cell.length_c   1.000
_cell.angle_alpha   90.00
_cell.angle_beta   90.00
_cell.angle_gamma   90.00
#
_symmetry.space_group_name_H-M   'P 1'
#
loop_
_entity.id
_entity.type
_entity.pdbx_description
1 polymer ?
#
loop_
_entity_poly.entity_id
_entity_poly.type
_entity_poly.pdbx_seq_one_letter_code
_entity_poly.pdbx_strand_id
1 'polypeptide(L)'
;MKNKKFISLTISAALLLSPIAFTINAPALNLKVDAVSAASEEAPAATAKPAPKPTAKPAPKPTAKPTAKPTAKPTAKPTAKPTAKATVKPAVKPAVKPAVKPAVKPAATAKPVTVKASVYQDGVYVTYGQAYSKGTEGAKVTIKNGKITSVELLRTSPKLIDRDARNNYQTLWQAYGLMEDRLVGKTREGAAAVDAVSGATRSSNGWKLAVDRAFERALKVKPADAVYFDGEHMGIDPEGKYAVFTTYSANKLTDVKVYALNAAGDFIDEKTYTAEQTAAIAAIKPALLANGIAATATAGLEVEFKAAVKAFWDAQQNAIIDNKSAYVDGFYSAYGTARSVGVERADIVIRNGKLVDVKLFRLGTNLIDRGATAYASVVKANAPMTAKLLANGSFIANYDEKVDGISGATESSHSWNQAVERAFEKALKVPTAGQYYDGKFAGVDNQSKVLLLVDIASDKVTAVKVSLFGADKKLIAEDKLSPGQKDFVAKVTADLLENGVNISEVADQAALSAAVKAAMVDAMTNASKQQGAYKDGTFTAFGNAYDKGTNQANVTLRNGMIVDVVLARVGMNLVDLGPKAYPEVVKAIPQLTASFMAAGTREEAQKVDAISGATSSSTALKAAVDRAFGKAEIVETGKAAYFNGIFIGVNKDKMVNVMVTVKNGVPTNMTVYFLDAAGKVKTADQLLEAEKAVKNEVEGTTYGIMHKYGYKPTAFGNNDAEKIVSAKVVEAIKAALESAGK
;
A
#
# COMPACT_ATOMS: atom_id res chain seq x y z
N MET A 1 6.65 3.81 71.53
CA MET A 1 6.06 5.16 71.34
C MET A 1 5.66 5.31 69.88
N LYS A 2 4.39 5.66 69.67
CA LYS A 2 3.72 6.23 68.48
C LYS A 2 4.61 6.55 67.26
N ASN A 3 4.31 5.99 66.08
CA ASN A 3 3.35 6.64 65.16
C ASN A 3 3.01 5.79 63.92
N LYS A 4 1.74 5.94 63.52
CA LYS A 4 0.95 5.20 62.54
C LYS A 4 1.45 5.35 61.10
N LYS A 5 1.28 4.29 60.29
CA LYS A 5 0.81 4.45 58.91
C LYS A 5 -0.41 3.58 58.68
N PHE A 6 -1.50 4.27 58.34
CA PHE A 6 -2.82 3.75 58.05
C PHE A 6 -2.82 2.89 56.78
N ILE A 7 -3.51 1.76 56.86
CA ILE A 7 -4.15 1.11 55.72
C ILE A 7 -5.34 1.99 55.34
N SER A 8 -5.37 2.48 54.10
CA SER A 8 -6.58 2.99 53.47
C SER A 8 -6.72 2.34 52.10
N LEU A 9 -7.77 1.55 51.99
CA LEU A 9 -8.32 1.02 50.77
C LEU A 9 -8.89 2.21 49.96
N THR A 10 -8.46 2.38 48.71
CA THR A 10 -9.20 3.20 47.74
C THR A 10 -9.42 2.35 46.50
N ILE A 11 -10.63 1.81 46.40
CA ILE A 11 -11.24 1.37 45.15
C ILE A 11 -11.49 2.63 44.33
N SER A 12 -11.01 2.68 43.09
CA SER A 12 -11.70 3.38 42.00
C SER A 12 -11.05 3.15 40.63
N ALA A 13 -11.78 2.40 39.80
CA ALA A 13 -11.92 2.53 38.35
C ALA A 13 -10.67 2.62 37.45
N ALA A 14 -10.16 1.46 37.03
CA ALA A 14 -9.48 1.29 35.73
C ALA A 14 -9.83 -0.07 35.12
N LEU A 15 -11.13 -0.40 35.13
CA LEU A 15 -11.74 -1.37 34.23
C LEU A 15 -12.89 -0.65 33.54
N LEU A 16 -13.07 -0.95 32.25
CA LEU A 16 -14.01 -0.36 31.29
C LEU A 16 -13.52 0.95 30.66
N LEU A 17 -12.84 0.82 29.50
CA LEU A 17 -13.08 1.62 28.29
C LEU A 17 -12.21 1.07 27.14
N SER A 18 -12.79 0.13 26.40
CA SER A 18 -12.54 -0.10 24.96
C SER A 18 -13.84 -0.68 24.37
N PRO A 19 -14.28 -0.34 23.14
CA PRO A 19 -13.71 0.56 22.16
C PRO A 19 -14.68 1.69 21.76
N ILE A 20 -14.37 2.94 22.08
CA ILE A 20 -14.93 4.10 21.36
C ILE A 20 -13.78 5.05 21.06
N ALA A 21 -13.14 4.82 19.91
CA ALA A 21 -12.25 5.79 19.29
C ALA A 21 -12.46 5.76 17.77
N PHE A 22 -13.72 5.95 17.36
CA PHE A 22 -14.07 6.47 16.04
C PHE A 22 -15.14 7.55 16.25
N THR A 23 -14.76 8.67 16.86
CA THR A 23 -15.51 9.93 16.85
C THR A 23 -14.64 11.04 17.47
N ILE A 24 -13.50 11.37 16.87
CA ILE A 24 -12.92 12.72 16.95
C ILE A 24 -11.85 12.88 15.86
N ASN A 25 -12.02 13.94 15.05
CA ASN A 25 -11.01 14.42 14.11
C ASN A 25 -9.86 15.06 14.90
N ALA A 26 -8.87 14.25 15.30
CA ALA A 26 -7.63 14.71 15.91
C ALA A 26 -6.42 14.09 15.18
N PRO A 27 -5.40 14.87 14.78
CA PRO A 27 -4.20 14.33 14.15
C PRO A 27 -3.39 13.51 15.15
N ALA A 28 -2.77 12.43 14.66
CA ALA A 28 -1.91 11.54 15.43
C ALA A 28 -0.87 12.34 16.25
N LEU A 29 -0.91 12.20 17.58
CA LEU A 29 0.19 12.63 18.44
C LEU A 29 1.38 11.71 18.19
N ASN A 30 2.40 12.26 17.55
CA ASN A 30 3.67 11.58 17.31
C ASN A 30 4.53 11.69 18.58
N LEU A 31 4.37 10.76 19.53
CA LEU A 31 5.27 10.62 20.68
C LEU A 31 6.55 9.90 20.24
N LYS A 32 7.65 10.66 20.15
CA LYS A 32 9.00 10.09 20.06
C LYS A 32 9.35 9.44 21.40
N VAL A 33 9.59 8.14 21.39
CA VAL A 33 10.25 7.44 22.49
C VAL A 33 11.71 7.25 22.09
N ASP A 34 12.59 8.07 22.67
CA ASP A 34 14.03 7.83 22.65
C ASP A 34 14.32 6.61 23.54
N ALA A 35 14.62 5.47 22.93
CA ALA A 35 15.04 4.29 23.66
C ALA A 35 16.51 4.46 24.10
N VAL A 36 16.68 4.98 25.31
CA VAL A 36 17.90 4.78 26.11
C VAL A 36 17.91 3.31 26.54
N SER A 37 18.87 2.56 26.01
CA SER A 37 19.17 1.20 26.44
C SER A 37 19.63 1.21 27.89
N ALA A 38 18.81 0.65 28.78
CA ALA A 38 19.20 0.29 30.14
C ALA A 38 19.19 -1.23 30.25
N ALA A 39 20.38 -1.80 30.39
CA ALA A 39 20.61 -3.19 30.70
C ALA A 39 20.07 -3.51 32.10
N SER A 40 19.40 -4.65 32.24
CA SER A 40 19.17 -5.30 33.52
C SER A 40 19.79 -6.69 33.49
N GLU A 41 20.77 -6.82 34.36
CA GLU A 41 21.61 -7.95 34.72
C GLU A 41 20.82 -9.00 35.50
N GLU A 42 21.01 -10.29 35.19
CA GLU A 42 20.96 -11.34 36.21
C GLU A 42 21.76 -12.58 35.76
N ALA A 43 22.66 -13.00 36.65
CA ALA A 43 23.57 -14.14 36.53
C ALA A 43 22.84 -15.48 36.87
N PRO A 44 23.48 -16.65 36.65
CA PRO A 44 24.35 -17.18 37.70
C PRO A 44 25.57 -18.01 37.26
N ALA A 45 26.53 -18.03 38.20
CA ALA A 45 27.45 -19.11 38.63
C ALA A 45 28.56 -19.65 37.71
N ALA A 46 29.76 -19.63 38.28
CA ALA A 46 31.07 -19.95 37.71
C ALA A 46 31.52 -21.40 37.97
N THR A 47 32.42 -21.94 37.12
CA THR A 47 33.56 -22.76 37.55
C THR A 47 34.69 -22.82 36.50
N ALA A 48 35.89 -22.47 36.96
CA ALA A 48 37.23 -23.00 36.64
C ALA A 48 37.90 -22.88 35.23
N LYS A 49 39.03 -22.14 35.23
CA LYS A 49 40.14 -22.09 34.25
C LYS A 49 40.96 -23.42 34.27
N PRO A 50 41.86 -23.73 33.30
CA PRO A 50 43.14 -23.02 33.06
C PRO A 50 43.52 -22.77 31.58
N ALA A 51 44.39 -21.77 31.36
CA ALA A 51 45.04 -21.46 30.07
C ALA A 51 46.32 -22.31 29.86
N PRO A 52 46.89 -22.35 28.63
CA PRO A 52 48.17 -21.63 28.45
C PRO A 52 48.43 -20.98 27.07
N LYS A 53 49.03 -19.78 27.16
CA LYS A 53 50.05 -19.05 26.36
C LYS A 53 50.07 -18.96 24.81
N PRO A 54 50.62 -17.83 24.28
CA PRO A 54 50.61 -17.43 22.88
C PRO A 54 51.94 -17.72 22.15
N THR A 55 51.92 -17.68 20.81
CA THR A 55 53.14 -17.54 19.99
C THR A 55 52.97 -16.44 18.94
N ALA A 56 54.02 -15.63 18.85
CA ALA A 56 54.15 -14.46 17.99
C ALA A 56 54.69 -14.83 16.60
N LYS A 57 54.26 -14.03 15.59
CA LYS A 57 54.94 -13.51 14.38
C LYS A 57 56.09 -14.31 13.71
N PRO A 58 56.23 -14.26 12.38
CA PRO A 58 56.88 -13.08 11.77
C PRO A 58 56.26 -12.58 10.45
N ALA A 59 56.46 -11.28 10.20
CA ALA A 59 56.32 -10.66 8.88
C ALA A 59 57.63 -10.78 8.10
N PRO A 60 57.59 -10.67 6.76
CA PRO A 60 58.69 -10.06 6.02
C PRO A 60 58.30 -8.74 5.35
N LYS A 61 59.30 -7.85 5.31
CA LYS A 61 59.36 -6.46 4.84
C LYS A 61 59.43 -6.37 3.28
N PRO A 62 59.33 -5.14 2.71
CA PRO A 62 59.13 -4.83 1.30
C PRO A 62 60.42 -4.42 0.56
N THR A 63 60.35 -4.41 -0.78
CA THR A 63 61.25 -3.72 -1.75
C THR A 63 60.56 -3.77 -3.13
N ALA A 64 60.63 -2.82 -4.08
CA ALA A 64 61.21 -1.49 -4.15
C ALA A 64 60.65 -0.75 -5.41
N LYS A 65 60.49 0.57 -5.26
CA LYS A 65 60.54 1.74 -6.18
C LYS A 65 59.83 1.86 -7.56
N PRO A 66 59.48 3.11 -7.97
CA PRO A 66 58.63 3.48 -9.11
C PRO A 66 59.37 4.18 -10.28
N THR A 67 58.70 4.26 -11.45
CA THR A 67 58.84 5.25 -12.55
C THR A 67 57.68 4.99 -13.55
N ALA A 68 57.00 5.91 -14.25
CA ALA A 68 57.34 7.25 -14.73
C ALA A 68 56.08 8.13 -14.98
N LYS A 69 56.24 9.44 -14.71
CA LYS A 69 55.81 10.66 -15.43
C LYS A 69 54.47 10.68 -16.23
N PRO A 70 53.54 11.60 -15.88
CA PRO A 70 52.61 12.19 -16.84
C PRO A 70 53.14 13.54 -17.36
N THR A 71 53.20 13.70 -18.69
CA THR A 71 53.34 15.00 -19.37
C THR A 71 52.13 15.21 -20.27
N ALA A 72 51.31 16.20 -19.96
CA ALA A 72 50.73 17.13 -20.95
C ALA A 72 50.11 18.33 -20.24
N LYS A 73 50.45 19.49 -20.78
CA LYS A 73 50.24 20.89 -20.38
C LYS A 73 48.80 21.37 -20.64
N PRO A 74 48.21 22.22 -19.79
CA PRO A 74 47.22 23.20 -20.23
C PRO A 74 47.87 24.58 -20.40
N THR A 75 47.74 25.16 -21.59
CA THR A 75 48.12 26.54 -21.93
C THR A 75 47.01 27.53 -21.62
N ALA A 76 47.39 28.65 -20.97
CA ALA A 76 46.98 30.06 -21.13
C ALA A 76 45.46 30.40 -21.19
N LYS A 77 44.90 31.46 -20.58
CA LYS A 77 45.34 32.64 -19.79
C LYS A 77 44.05 33.39 -19.42
N PRO A 78 43.82 33.88 -18.19
CA PRO A 78 42.85 34.95 -17.96
C PRO A 78 43.57 36.31 -17.88
N THR A 79 43.14 37.28 -18.69
CA THR A 79 43.50 38.69 -18.51
C THR A 79 42.26 39.56 -18.54
N ALA A 80 41.94 40.20 -17.42
CA ALA A 80 41.68 41.64 -17.31
C ALA A 80 41.61 42.02 -15.82
N LYS A 81 41.92 43.29 -15.56
CA LYS A 81 42.58 43.86 -14.38
C LYS A 81 41.58 44.43 -13.33
N PRO A 82 41.98 44.55 -12.04
CA PRO A 82 41.20 45.15 -10.96
C PRO A 82 41.51 46.65 -10.73
N THR A 83 40.54 47.39 -10.21
CA THR A 83 40.64 48.70 -9.51
C THR A 83 39.28 48.98 -8.86
N ALA A 84 39.10 49.54 -7.66
CA ALA A 84 39.98 50.28 -6.76
C ALA A 84 39.54 50.16 -5.28
N LYS A 85 40.51 50.47 -4.41
CA LYS A 85 40.48 50.68 -2.95
C LYS A 85 39.29 51.50 -2.42
N ALA A 86 38.83 51.13 -1.23
CA ALA A 86 38.80 52.07 -0.10
C ALA A 86 39.07 51.31 1.22
N THR A 87 39.96 51.86 2.02
CA THR A 87 40.43 51.38 3.33
C THR A 87 40.12 52.49 4.32
N VAL A 88 39.40 52.22 5.42
CA VAL A 88 39.69 52.80 6.74
C VAL A 88 39.29 51.78 7.82
N LYS A 89 40.13 51.70 8.86
CA LYS A 89 40.26 50.69 9.93
C LYS A 89 39.64 51.27 11.25
N PRO A 90 39.88 50.74 12.47
CA PRO A 90 38.96 49.86 13.21
C PRO A 90 38.60 50.31 14.66
N ALA A 91 37.76 49.48 15.31
CA ALA A 91 37.76 49.08 16.74
C ALA A 91 37.37 50.11 17.84
N VAL A 92 36.40 49.73 18.70
CA VAL A 92 36.55 49.61 20.17
C VAL A 92 35.47 48.66 20.76
N LYS A 93 35.89 47.73 21.63
CA LYS A 93 35.20 47.08 22.76
C LYS A 93 36.23 47.08 23.93
N PRO A 94 35.96 46.83 25.23
CA PRO A 94 34.73 46.39 25.92
C PRO A 94 34.52 47.00 27.35
N ALA A 95 33.70 46.31 28.18
CA ALA A 95 33.55 46.33 29.65
C ALA A 95 32.48 47.28 30.27
N VAL A 96 31.75 47.00 31.36
CA VAL A 96 31.46 45.86 32.27
C VAL A 96 30.16 46.22 33.05
N LYS A 97 29.44 45.19 33.52
CA LYS A 97 28.24 45.15 34.41
C LYS A 97 28.33 46.01 35.71
N PRO A 98 27.21 46.33 36.42
CA PRO A 98 26.60 45.38 37.37
C PRO A 98 25.06 45.42 37.48
N ALA A 99 24.55 44.50 38.29
CA ALA A 99 23.19 43.99 38.38
C ALA A 99 22.23 44.81 39.25
N VAL A 100 20.93 44.81 38.89
CA VAL A 100 19.79 44.87 39.82
C VAL A 100 18.59 44.09 39.25
N LYS A 101 18.04 43.18 40.05
CA LYS A 101 16.66 42.64 40.04
C LYS A 101 16.22 42.65 41.53
N PRO A 102 14.92 42.59 41.92
CA PRO A 102 13.73 42.33 41.12
C PRO A 102 12.49 43.22 41.46
N ALA A 103 11.52 43.32 40.55
CA ALA A 103 10.14 43.65 40.90
C ALA A 103 9.17 42.85 40.02
N VAL A 104 8.11 42.35 40.64
CA VAL A 104 7.17 41.33 40.17
C VAL A 104 5.88 41.98 39.65
N LYS A 105 5.27 41.32 38.63
CA LYS A 105 3.88 41.39 38.09
C LYS A 105 3.57 42.50 37.04
N PRO A 106 2.61 42.29 36.10
CA PRO A 106 1.78 41.12 35.78
C PRO A 106 1.92 40.57 34.35
N ALA A 107 1.36 39.36 34.15
CA ALA A 107 1.29 38.62 32.90
C ALA A 107 0.77 39.46 31.73
N ALA A 108 1.58 39.53 30.66
CA ALA A 108 1.12 39.98 29.36
C ALA A 108 0.12 38.96 28.82
N THR A 109 -1.11 39.42 28.65
CA THR A 109 -2.10 38.79 27.77
C THR A 109 -1.45 38.53 26.42
N ALA A 110 -1.41 37.26 26.02
CA ALA A 110 -1.02 36.89 24.67
C ALA A 110 -1.94 37.66 23.70
N LYS A 111 -1.35 38.54 22.88
CA LYS A 111 -2.06 39.12 21.75
C LYS A 111 -2.65 37.95 20.95
N PRO A 112 -3.94 38.01 20.54
CA PRO A 112 -4.45 37.01 19.62
C PRO A 112 -3.56 37.02 18.38
N VAL A 113 -2.93 35.89 18.10
CA VAL A 113 -2.23 35.70 16.83
C VAL A 113 -3.31 35.78 15.76
N THR A 114 -3.42 36.91 15.09
CA THR A 114 -4.23 37.03 13.89
C THR A 114 -3.58 36.14 12.83
N VAL A 115 -4.02 34.87 12.77
CA VAL A 115 -3.69 33.98 11.67
C VAL A 115 -4.28 34.65 10.43
N LYS A 116 -3.42 35.24 9.58
CA LYS A 116 -3.85 35.69 8.25
C LYS A 116 -4.55 34.49 7.60
N ALA A 117 -5.80 34.67 7.20
CA ALA A 117 -6.57 33.61 6.57
C ALA A 117 -5.78 33.05 5.39
N SER A 118 -5.61 31.72 5.37
CA SER A 118 -4.91 31.04 4.28
C SER A 118 -5.57 31.39 2.95
N VAL A 119 -4.76 31.77 1.95
CA VAL A 119 -5.19 31.96 0.55
C VAL A 119 -5.52 30.64 -0.14
N TYR A 120 -5.13 29.52 0.47
CA TYR A 120 -5.46 28.17 0.05
C TYR A 120 -6.71 27.66 0.75
N GLN A 121 -7.53 26.96 0.00
CA GLN A 121 -8.64 26.15 0.47
C GLN A 121 -8.07 24.87 1.07
N ASP A 122 -8.59 24.49 2.24
CA ASP A 122 -8.24 23.22 2.88
C ASP A 122 -8.86 22.07 2.10
N GLY A 123 -8.12 20.98 1.91
CA GLY A 123 -8.60 19.84 1.14
C GLY A 123 -7.50 18.87 0.72
N VAL A 124 -7.91 17.87 -0.07
CA VAL A 124 -7.03 16.87 -0.69
C VAL A 124 -6.95 17.13 -2.20
N TYR A 125 -5.73 17.24 -2.71
CA TYR A 125 -5.44 17.59 -4.09
C TYR A 125 -4.52 16.55 -4.71
N VAL A 126 -5.01 15.84 -5.73
CA VAL A 126 -4.19 14.94 -6.55
C VAL A 126 -3.73 15.73 -7.76
N THR A 127 -2.42 15.70 -8.03
CA THR A 127 -1.80 16.43 -9.14
C THR A 127 -0.62 15.65 -9.69
N TYR A 128 -0.25 15.97 -10.92
CA TYR A 128 0.82 15.30 -11.65
C TYR A 128 1.84 16.34 -12.10
N GLY A 129 3.11 15.93 -12.19
CA GLY A 129 4.23 16.71 -12.70
C GLY A 129 4.33 16.60 -14.23
N GLN A 130 5.53 16.83 -14.77
CA GLN A 130 5.75 16.71 -16.22
C GLN A 130 5.73 15.25 -16.65
N ALA A 131 4.85 14.95 -17.61
CA ALA A 131 4.78 13.63 -18.22
C ALA A 131 6.00 13.35 -19.12
N TYR A 132 6.23 12.06 -19.37
CA TYR A 132 7.25 11.56 -20.29
C TYR A 132 6.98 10.11 -20.70
N SER A 133 7.83 9.58 -21.58
CA SER A 133 7.74 8.22 -22.15
C SER A 133 7.80 7.04 -21.16
N LYS A 134 7.81 7.26 -19.84
CA LYS A 134 7.69 6.21 -18.81
C LYS A 134 6.60 6.48 -17.76
N GLY A 135 5.78 7.52 -17.96
CA GLY A 135 4.70 7.91 -17.06
C GLY A 135 4.82 9.37 -16.58
N THR A 136 4.31 9.64 -15.38
CA THR A 136 4.46 10.95 -14.72
C THR A 136 4.66 10.77 -13.22
N GLU A 137 5.46 11.63 -12.60
CA GLU A 137 5.48 11.74 -11.14
C GLU A 137 4.24 12.50 -10.67
N GLY A 138 3.61 12.08 -9.58
CA GLY A 138 2.43 12.73 -9.03
C GLY A 138 2.47 12.85 -7.52
N ALA A 139 1.49 13.55 -6.96
CA ALA A 139 1.33 13.67 -5.52
C ALA A 139 -0.15 13.83 -5.16
N LYS A 140 -0.58 13.12 -4.11
CA LYS A 140 -1.81 13.39 -3.38
C LYS A 140 -1.45 14.18 -2.13
N VAL A 141 -1.80 15.45 -2.11
CA VAL A 141 -1.39 16.41 -1.07
C VAL A 141 -2.60 16.83 -0.25
N THR A 142 -2.51 16.68 1.07
CA THR A 142 -3.48 17.26 1.99
C THR A 142 -2.96 18.61 2.47
N ILE A 143 -3.70 19.69 2.16
CA ILE A 143 -3.37 21.05 2.56
C ILE A 143 -4.35 21.47 3.66
N LYS A 144 -3.82 21.93 4.79
CA LYS A 144 -4.60 22.57 5.87
C LYS A 144 -3.89 23.82 6.35
N ASN A 145 -4.62 24.93 6.46
CA ASN A 145 -4.08 26.22 6.88
C ASN A 145 -2.81 26.63 6.10
N GLY A 146 -2.79 26.34 4.80
CA GLY A 146 -1.68 26.67 3.90
C GLY A 146 -0.39 25.84 4.08
N LYS A 147 -0.46 24.70 4.78
CA LYS A 147 0.66 23.77 4.95
C LYS A 147 0.29 22.35 4.52
N ILE A 148 1.30 21.60 4.08
CA ILE A 148 1.17 20.16 3.78
C ILE A 148 1.06 19.40 5.10
N THR A 149 -0.08 18.76 5.37
CA THR A 149 -0.25 17.88 6.55
C THR A 149 -0.01 16.41 6.25
N SER A 150 -0.16 16.02 4.98
CA SER A 150 0.14 14.67 4.48
C SER A 150 0.44 14.77 2.98
N VAL A 151 1.36 13.94 2.50
CA VAL A 151 1.68 13.83 1.08
C VAL A 151 1.94 12.36 0.74
N GLU A 152 1.20 11.84 -0.23
CA GLU A 152 1.49 10.54 -0.85
C GLU A 152 2.12 10.82 -2.21
N LEU A 153 3.39 10.44 -2.35
CA LEU A 153 4.14 10.59 -3.61
C LEU A 153 3.80 9.42 -4.53
N LEU A 154 3.48 9.73 -5.78
CA LEU A 154 3.01 8.78 -6.79
C LEU A 154 3.98 8.75 -7.96
N ARG A 155 4.03 7.62 -8.66
CA ARG A 155 4.61 7.53 -10.00
C ARG A 155 3.67 6.74 -10.87
N THR A 156 2.95 7.44 -11.74
CA THR A 156 1.91 6.82 -12.55
C THR A 156 2.49 6.16 -13.80
N SER A 157 1.80 5.17 -14.33
CA SER A 157 2.02 4.63 -15.69
C SER A 157 0.75 4.82 -16.53
N PRO A 158 0.75 4.46 -17.82
CA PRO A 158 -0.44 4.48 -18.65
C PRO A 158 -1.61 3.59 -18.21
N LYS A 159 -1.48 2.78 -17.16
CA LYS A 159 -2.62 1.98 -16.64
C LYS A 159 -2.79 2.09 -15.13
N LEU A 160 -1.79 2.65 -14.44
CA LEU A 160 -1.76 2.68 -12.98
C LEU A 160 -1.69 4.13 -12.51
N ILE A 161 -2.63 4.52 -11.63
CA ILE A 161 -2.57 5.80 -10.90
C ILE A 161 -1.30 5.87 -10.06
N ASP A 162 -0.84 4.73 -9.53
CA ASP A 162 0.48 4.61 -8.94
C ASP A 162 1.11 3.26 -9.26
N ARG A 163 2.37 3.29 -9.67
CA ARG A 163 3.12 2.07 -9.96
C ARG A 163 3.54 1.43 -8.65
N ASP A 164 3.38 0.11 -8.61
CA ASP A 164 4.06 -0.73 -7.62
C ASP A 164 5.53 -0.33 -7.50
N ALA A 165 5.96 -0.02 -6.27
CA ALA A 165 7.28 0.48 -5.98
C ALA A 165 8.39 -0.48 -6.46
N ARG A 166 8.13 -1.78 -6.55
CA ARG A 166 9.08 -2.80 -7.04
C ARG A 166 9.41 -2.62 -8.53
N ASN A 167 8.51 -2.00 -9.28
CA ASN A 167 8.71 -1.69 -10.70
C ASN A 167 9.47 -0.38 -10.92
N ASN A 168 9.86 0.33 -9.85
CA ASN A 168 10.67 1.54 -9.94
C ASN A 168 12.15 1.26 -10.17
N TYR A 169 12.92 2.28 -10.56
CA TYR A 169 14.37 2.13 -10.69
C TYR A 169 15.05 2.23 -9.32
N GLN A 170 16.22 1.60 -9.21
CA GLN A 170 16.86 1.28 -7.93
C GLN A 170 17.04 2.45 -6.95
N THR A 171 17.37 3.65 -7.44
CA THR A 171 17.62 4.83 -6.60
C THR A 171 16.34 5.52 -6.13
N LEU A 172 15.18 5.18 -6.71
CA LEU A 172 13.91 5.82 -6.39
C LEU A 172 13.33 5.32 -5.06
N TRP A 173 13.59 4.08 -4.67
CA TRP A 173 13.05 3.48 -3.43
C TRP A 173 13.39 4.29 -2.18
N GLN A 174 14.62 4.82 -2.10
CA GLN A 174 15.06 5.65 -0.97
C GLN A 174 14.54 7.08 -1.05
N ALA A 175 14.24 7.56 -2.26
CA ALA A 175 13.83 8.94 -2.48
C ALA A 175 12.40 9.20 -1.99
N TYR A 176 11.52 8.19 -1.98
CA TYR A 176 10.15 8.34 -1.48
C TYR A 176 10.11 8.85 -0.04
N GLY A 177 10.66 8.08 0.92
CA GLY A 177 10.65 8.47 2.33
C GLY A 177 11.40 9.79 2.59
N LEU A 178 12.56 9.98 1.96
CA LEU A 178 13.33 11.22 2.12
C LEU A 178 12.58 12.46 1.62
N MET A 179 11.85 12.35 0.50
CA MET A 179 11.08 13.47 -0.05
C MET A 179 9.82 13.74 0.77
N GLU A 180 9.13 12.69 1.23
CA GLU A 180 7.98 12.82 2.13
C GLU A 180 8.36 13.59 3.40
N ASP A 181 9.44 13.17 4.09
CA ASP A 181 9.96 13.83 5.29
C ASP A 181 10.34 15.31 5.04
N ARG A 182 10.86 15.62 3.85
CA ARG A 182 11.24 16.99 3.48
C ARG A 182 10.04 17.89 3.20
N LEU A 183 8.93 17.32 2.72
CA LEU A 183 7.75 18.05 2.25
C LEU A 183 6.70 18.26 3.36
N VAL A 184 6.47 17.29 4.24
CA VAL A 184 5.46 17.40 5.31
C VAL A 184 5.77 18.61 6.21
N GLY A 185 4.73 19.36 6.54
CA GLY A 185 4.78 20.57 7.37
C GLY A 185 5.22 21.85 6.64
N LYS A 186 5.58 21.78 5.36
CA LYS A 186 6.01 22.94 4.56
C LYS A 186 4.83 23.74 3.98
N THR A 187 5.05 25.03 3.73
CA THR A 187 4.21 25.87 2.84
C THR A 187 4.60 25.63 1.38
N ARG A 188 3.92 26.28 0.43
CA ARG A 188 4.29 26.24 -1.00
C ARG A 188 5.75 26.60 -1.23
N GLU A 189 6.20 27.74 -0.69
CA GLU A 189 7.58 28.23 -0.83
C GLU A 189 8.57 27.28 -0.14
N GLY A 190 8.20 26.78 1.04
CA GLY A 190 9.02 25.81 1.77
C GLY A 190 9.20 24.51 1.02
N ALA A 191 8.16 24.03 0.33
CA ALA A 191 8.20 22.83 -0.50
C ALA A 191 9.02 23.07 -1.79
N ALA A 192 8.95 24.25 -2.39
CA ALA A 192 9.78 24.59 -3.55
C ALA A 192 11.29 24.59 -3.21
N ALA A 193 11.64 24.96 -1.98
CA ALA A 193 13.02 25.05 -1.50
C ALA A 193 13.65 23.72 -1.05
N VAL A 194 12.91 22.61 -0.99
CA VAL A 194 13.49 21.31 -0.58
C VAL A 194 14.49 20.80 -1.61
N ASP A 195 15.60 20.23 -1.14
CA ASP A 195 16.59 19.63 -2.03
C ASP A 195 16.07 18.36 -2.69
N ALA A 196 16.46 18.14 -3.94
CA ALA A 196 16.23 16.88 -4.63
C ALA A 196 17.11 15.75 -4.04
N VAL A 197 16.71 14.50 -4.24
CA VAL A 197 17.49 13.33 -3.79
C VAL A 197 18.46 12.91 -4.88
N SER A 198 19.75 12.80 -4.54
CA SER A 198 20.78 12.32 -5.47
C SER A 198 20.44 10.93 -6.01
N GLY A 199 20.61 10.72 -7.32
CA GLY A 199 20.20 9.49 -8.00
C GLY A 199 18.71 9.42 -8.36
N ALA A 200 17.87 10.33 -7.85
CA ALA A 200 16.44 10.43 -8.16
C ALA A 200 16.03 11.87 -8.52
N THR A 201 16.97 12.73 -8.92
CA THR A 201 16.78 14.18 -9.13
C THR A 201 15.56 14.52 -9.97
N ARG A 202 15.37 13.81 -11.09
CA ARG A 202 14.22 14.01 -11.97
C ARG A 202 12.91 13.76 -11.22
N SER A 203 12.77 12.60 -10.57
CA SER A 203 11.54 12.24 -9.88
C SER A 203 11.30 13.14 -8.67
N SER A 204 12.34 13.52 -7.92
CA SER A 204 12.24 14.53 -6.86
C SER A 204 11.70 15.86 -7.38
N ASN A 205 12.19 16.34 -8.52
CA ASN A 205 11.70 17.59 -9.13
C ASN A 205 10.27 17.43 -9.68
N GLY A 206 9.92 16.27 -10.24
CA GLY A 206 8.56 15.94 -10.67
C GLY A 206 7.56 15.98 -9.51
N TRP A 207 7.91 15.40 -8.36
CA TRP A 207 7.11 15.46 -7.14
C TRP A 207 6.99 16.87 -6.57
N LYS A 208 8.08 17.64 -6.54
CA LYS A 208 8.03 19.05 -6.14
C LYS A 208 7.08 19.85 -7.03
N LEU A 209 7.12 19.62 -8.35
CA LEU A 209 6.20 20.27 -9.28
C LEU A 209 4.75 19.83 -9.05
N ALA A 210 4.50 18.54 -8.81
CA ALA A 210 3.15 18.08 -8.46
C ALA A 210 2.65 18.79 -7.19
N VAL A 211 3.47 18.84 -6.13
CA VAL A 211 3.13 19.57 -4.89
C VAL A 211 2.84 21.05 -5.15
N ASP A 212 3.64 21.71 -5.99
CA ASP A 212 3.40 23.11 -6.36
C ASP A 212 2.06 23.28 -7.08
N ARG A 213 1.77 22.42 -8.07
CA ARG A 213 0.48 22.36 -8.77
C ARG A 213 -0.68 22.09 -7.81
N ALA A 214 -0.48 21.29 -6.75
CA ALA A 214 -1.50 21.07 -5.73
C ALA A 214 -1.84 22.36 -4.97
N PHE A 215 -0.86 23.19 -4.64
CA PHE A 215 -1.11 24.51 -4.06
C PHE A 215 -1.83 25.45 -5.03
N GLU A 216 -1.52 25.41 -6.33
CA GLU A 216 -2.28 26.17 -7.34
C GLU A 216 -3.74 25.70 -7.44
N ARG A 217 -3.98 24.38 -7.44
CA ARG A 217 -5.34 23.81 -7.33
C ARG A 217 -6.03 24.19 -6.02
N ALA A 218 -5.29 24.46 -4.96
CA ALA A 218 -5.85 24.86 -3.68
C ALA A 218 -6.16 26.36 -3.57
N LEU A 219 -5.70 27.23 -4.47
CA LEU A 219 -5.97 28.67 -4.39
C LEU A 219 -7.48 28.95 -4.35
N LYS A 220 -7.94 29.78 -3.39
CA LYS A 220 -9.34 30.23 -3.30
C LYS A 220 -9.72 31.16 -4.45
N VAL A 221 -8.76 31.95 -4.92
CA VAL A 221 -8.91 32.82 -6.10
C VAL A 221 -7.93 32.33 -7.15
N LYS A 222 -8.45 31.83 -8.26
CA LYS A 222 -7.64 31.34 -9.38
C LYS A 222 -7.03 32.51 -10.15
N PRO A 223 -5.82 32.37 -10.74
CA PRO A 223 -5.31 33.37 -11.67
C PRO A 223 -6.26 33.49 -12.87
N ALA A 224 -6.66 34.71 -13.23
CA ALA A 224 -7.73 34.97 -14.21
C ALA A 224 -7.45 34.36 -15.59
N ASP A 225 -6.18 34.25 -15.97
CA ASP A 225 -5.77 33.78 -17.29
C ASP A 225 -5.24 32.35 -17.29
N ALA A 226 -5.11 31.67 -16.14
CA ALA A 226 -4.48 30.35 -16.08
C ALA A 226 -5.54 29.23 -16.09
N VAL A 227 -5.70 28.58 -17.24
CA VAL A 227 -6.61 27.43 -17.44
C VAL A 227 -5.85 26.12 -17.24
N TYR A 228 -4.65 26.03 -17.81
CA TYR A 228 -3.83 24.82 -17.82
C TYR A 228 -2.50 25.06 -17.14
N PHE A 229 -1.99 24.05 -16.45
CA PHE A 229 -0.59 23.98 -16.08
C PHE A 229 0.27 23.87 -17.34
N ASP A 230 1.31 24.68 -17.44
CA ASP A 230 2.27 24.58 -18.54
C ASP A 230 3.04 23.24 -18.51
N GLY A 231 3.32 22.71 -19.69
CA GLY A 231 4.10 21.50 -19.93
C GLY A 231 3.31 20.32 -20.47
N GLU A 232 3.90 19.13 -20.36
CA GLU A 232 3.39 17.89 -20.95
C GLU A 232 2.58 17.10 -19.91
N HIS A 233 1.39 16.65 -20.28
CA HIS A 233 0.45 15.91 -19.44
C HIS A 233 0.02 14.63 -20.13
N MET A 234 0.01 13.53 -19.39
CA MET A 234 -0.38 12.22 -19.92
C MET A 234 -1.81 11.89 -19.48
N GLY A 235 -2.56 11.28 -20.38
CA GLY A 235 -3.86 10.69 -20.10
C GLY A 235 -4.02 9.36 -20.80
N ILE A 236 -4.99 8.61 -20.31
CA ILE A 236 -5.15 7.18 -20.56
C ILE A 236 -6.62 6.90 -20.86
N ASP A 237 -6.89 6.04 -21.83
CA ASP A 237 -8.24 5.51 -22.01
C ASP A 237 -8.52 4.41 -20.97
N PRO A 238 -9.73 4.35 -20.39
CA PRO A 238 -10.09 3.32 -19.41
C PRO A 238 -9.94 1.87 -19.91
N GLU A 239 -9.97 1.65 -21.23
CA GLU A 239 -9.82 0.33 -21.84
C GLU A 239 -8.33 -0.03 -22.08
N GLY A 240 -7.41 0.91 -21.87
CA GLY A 240 -5.97 0.72 -21.96
C GLY A 240 -5.45 0.47 -23.38
N LYS A 241 -6.09 1.03 -24.40
CA LYS A 241 -5.69 0.95 -25.82
C LYS A 241 -4.69 2.04 -26.22
N TYR A 242 -4.87 3.28 -25.75
CA TYR A 242 -4.04 4.42 -26.08
C TYR A 242 -3.71 5.29 -24.86
N ALA A 243 -2.46 5.75 -24.80
CA ALA A 243 -2.08 6.89 -23.99
C ALA A 243 -1.89 8.12 -24.87
N VAL A 244 -2.37 9.26 -24.41
CA VAL A 244 -2.24 10.55 -25.10
C VAL A 244 -1.47 11.52 -24.22
N PHE A 245 -0.51 12.22 -24.83
CA PHE A 245 0.25 13.27 -24.19
C PHE A 245 -0.13 14.59 -24.83
N THR A 246 -0.51 15.56 -24.01
CA THR A 246 -0.87 16.92 -24.43
C THR A 246 0.14 17.90 -23.87
N THR A 247 0.66 18.79 -24.71
CA THR A 247 1.55 19.87 -24.27
C THR A 247 0.80 21.18 -24.26
N TYR A 248 0.80 21.86 -23.12
CA TYR A 248 0.24 23.19 -22.97
C TYR A 248 1.34 24.22 -22.72
N SER A 249 1.20 25.39 -23.36
CA SER A 249 2.05 26.55 -23.12
C SER A 249 1.23 27.81 -23.28
N ALA A 250 1.30 28.73 -22.30
CA ALA A 250 0.52 29.96 -22.30
C ALA A 250 -0.99 29.71 -22.55
N ASN A 251 -1.52 28.67 -21.90
CA ASN A 251 -2.91 28.19 -22.00
C ASN A 251 -3.36 27.67 -23.38
N LYS A 252 -2.42 27.39 -24.29
CA LYS A 252 -2.73 26.82 -25.60
C LYS A 252 -2.20 25.40 -25.69
N LEU A 253 -2.98 24.50 -26.29
CA LEU A 253 -2.49 23.19 -26.70
C LEU A 253 -1.51 23.39 -27.87
N THR A 254 -0.27 22.95 -27.70
CA THR A 254 0.81 23.14 -28.69
C THR A 254 1.27 21.85 -29.34
N ASP A 255 1.08 20.70 -28.69
CA ASP A 255 1.45 19.39 -29.25
C ASP A 255 0.57 18.27 -28.66
N VAL A 256 0.39 17.22 -29.47
CA VAL A 256 -0.27 15.97 -29.08
C VAL A 256 0.57 14.79 -29.53
N LYS A 257 0.81 13.83 -28.64
CA LYS A 257 1.42 12.53 -28.97
C LYS A 257 0.46 11.42 -28.57
N VAL A 258 0.41 10.36 -29.38
CA VAL A 258 -0.48 9.23 -29.19
C VAL A 258 0.35 7.96 -29.21
N TYR A 259 0.21 7.14 -28.17
CA TYR A 259 0.95 5.90 -28.02
C TYR A 259 0.00 4.72 -27.90
N ALA A 260 0.22 3.68 -28.69
CA ALA A 260 -0.50 2.43 -28.53
C ALA A 260 0.01 1.70 -27.27
N LEU A 261 -0.92 1.07 -26.56
CA LEU A 261 -0.64 0.29 -25.36
C LEU A 261 -0.87 -1.20 -25.63
N ASN A 262 -0.08 -2.05 -25.00
CA ASN A 262 -0.31 -3.49 -25.02
C ASN A 262 -1.37 -3.89 -23.96
N ALA A 263 -1.74 -5.17 -23.90
CA ALA A 263 -2.73 -5.66 -22.92
C ALA A 263 -2.31 -5.44 -21.44
N ALA A 264 -1.00 -5.36 -21.17
CA ALA A 264 -0.46 -5.04 -19.85
C ALA A 264 -0.55 -3.54 -19.52
N GLY A 265 -0.89 -2.68 -20.48
CA GLY A 265 -0.93 -1.23 -20.34
C GLY A 265 0.43 -0.56 -20.47
N ASP A 266 1.43 -1.26 -21.04
CA ASP A 266 2.73 -0.69 -21.34
C ASP A 266 2.74 -0.08 -22.76
N PHE A 267 3.54 0.96 -22.94
CA PHE A 267 3.83 1.54 -24.25
C PHE A 267 4.42 0.49 -25.19
N ILE A 268 3.82 0.34 -26.36
CA ILE A 268 4.42 -0.40 -27.46
C ILE A 268 5.53 0.47 -28.07
N ASP A 269 6.68 -0.13 -28.40
CA ASP A 269 7.76 0.59 -29.09
C ASP A 269 7.27 1.01 -30.47
N GLU A 270 7.37 2.30 -30.79
CA GLU A 270 6.95 2.86 -32.08
C GLU A 270 7.56 2.12 -33.27
N LYS A 271 8.79 1.60 -33.13
CA LYS A 271 9.48 0.83 -34.18
C LYS A 271 8.83 -0.53 -34.46
N THR A 272 7.95 -0.98 -33.56
CA THR A 272 7.27 -2.27 -33.61
C THR A 272 5.77 -2.14 -33.89
N TYR A 273 5.29 -0.92 -34.16
CA TYR A 273 3.90 -0.70 -34.53
C TYR A 273 3.54 -1.47 -35.79
N THR A 274 2.33 -2.03 -35.81
CA THR A 274 1.76 -2.58 -37.03
C THR A 274 1.42 -1.45 -38.02
N ALA A 275 1.17 -1.80 -39.28
CA ALA A 275 0.77 -0.83 -40.29
C ALA A 275 -0.55 -0.14 -39.91
N GLU A 276 -1.48 -0.90 -39.32
CA GLU A 276 -2.78 -0.40 -38.85
C GLU A 276 -2.61 0.57 -37.68
N GLN A 277 -1.76 0.25 -36.71
CA GLN A 277 -1.45 1.14 -35.58
C GLN A 277 -0.81 2.44 -36.05
N THR A 278 0.14 2.34 -36.99
CA THR A 278 0.83 3.49 -37.58
C THR A 278 -0.15 4.39 -38.31
N ALA A 279 -1.02 3.82 -39.15
CA ALA A 279 -2.05 4.56 -39.88
C ALA A 279 -3.06 5.22 -38.94
N ALA A 280 -3.54 4.49 -37.91
CA ALA A 280 -4.46 5.02 -36.92
C ALA A 280 -3.86 6.21 -36.16
N ILE A 281 -2.63 6.09 -35.65
CA ILE A 281 -1.95 7.16 -34.91
C ILE A 281 -1.70 8.38 -35.82
N ALA A 282 -1.31 8.17 -37.07
CA ALA A 282 -1.11 9.24 -38.04
C ALA A 282 -2.40 10.02 -38.34
N ALA A 283 -3.57 9.37 -38.31
CA ALA A 283 -4.87 10.02 -38.48
C ALA A 283 -5.34 10.72 -37.19
N ILE A 284 -5.18 10.10 -36.03
CA ILE A 284 -5.68 10.59 -34.74
C ILE A 284 -4.93 11.83 -34.27
N LYS A 285 -3.59 11.82 -34.34
CA LYS A 285 -2.73 12.89 -33.81
C LYS A 285 -3.13 14.29 -34.32
N PRO A 286 -3.19 14.57 -35.64
CA PRO A 286 -3.56 15.90 -36.12
C PRO A 286 -5.01 16.27 -35.78
N ALA A 287 -5.93 15.29 -35.76
CA ALA A 287 -7.32 15.54 -35.41
C ALA A 287 -7.48 15.99 -33.95
N LEU A 288 -6.78 15.33 -33.01
CA LEU A 288 -6.73 15.72 -31.60
C LEU A 288 -6.03 17.06 -31.38
N LEU A 289 -4.94 17.33 -32.11
CA LEU A 289 -4.24 18.62 -31.99
C LEU A 289 -5.13 19.79 -32.45
N ALA A 290 -5.90 19.59 -33.52
CA ALA A 290 -6.78 20.63 -34.06
C ALA A 290 -8.07 20.82 -33.24
N ASN A 291 -8.69 19.72 -32.79
CA ASN A 291 -10.05 19.74 -32.26
C ASN A 291 -10.18 19.27 -30.80
N GLY A 292 -9.10 18.78 -30.19
CA GLY A 292 -9.12 18.20 -28.85
C GLY A 292 -10.16 17.10 -28.72
N ILE A 293 -11.03 17.21 -27.71
CA ILE A 293 -12.10 16.24 -27.45
C ILE A 293 -13.20 16.22 -28.53
N ALA A 294 -13.25 17.22 -29.42
CA ALA A 294 -14.20 17.29 -30.54
C ALA A 294 -13.64 16.63 -31.81
N ALA A 295 -12.50 15.93 -31.74
CA ALA A 295 -11.93 15.21 -32.89
C ALA A 295 -12.91 14.16 -33.42
N THR A 296 -13.21 14.24 -34.72
CA THR A 296 -14.11 13.33 -35.42
C THR A 296 -13.35 12.15 -36.00
N ALA A 297 -13.93 10.96 -35.91
CA ALA A 297 -13.31 9.74 -36.45
C ALA A 297 -13.20 9.76 -37.97
N THR A 298 -12.08 9.26 -38.48
CA THR A 298 -11.97 8.80 -39.87
C THR A 298 -12.69 7.46 -40.00
N ALA A 299 -13.37 7.24 -41.14
CA ALA A 299 -14.12 6.00 -41.39
C ALA A 299 -13.25 4.75 -41.19
N GLY A 300 -13.73 3.80 -40.37
CA GLY A 300 -13.02 2.57 -40.03
C GLY A 300 -12.04 2.68 -38.85
N LEU A 301 -11.93 3.85 -38.21
CA LEU A 301 -11.09 4.09 -37.03
C LEU A 301 -11.91 4.58 -35.82
N GLU A 302 -13.22 4.34 -35.80
CA GLU A 302 -14.14 4.87 -34.79
C GLU A 302 -13.78 4.42 -33.38
N VAL A 303 -13.33 3.17 -33.22
CA VAL A 303 -12.93 2.61 -31.91
C VAL A 303 -11.64 3.27 -31.43
N GLU A 304 -10.69 3.48 -32.34
CA GLU A 304 -9.38 4.06 -32.07
C GLU A 304 -9.51 5.53 -31.68
N PHE A 305 -10.30 6.29 -32.44
CA PHE A 305 -10.62 7.69 -32.11
C PHE A 305 -11.34 7.80 -30.78
N LYS A 306 -12.33 6.94 -30.51
CA LYS A 306 -13.05 6.94 -29.22
C LYS A 306 -12.09 6.72 -28.05
N ALA A 307 -11.19 5.75 -28.13
CA ALA A 307 -10.19 5.49 -27.11
C ALA A 307 -9.22 6.68 -26.96
N ALA A 308 -8.67 7.19 -28.06
CA ALA A 308 -7.73 8.30 -28.03
C ALA A 308 -8.36 9.62 -27.52
N VAL A 309 -9.63 9.89 -27.84
CA VAL A 309 -10.38 11.04 -27.28
C VAL A 309 -10.59 10.90 -25.78
N LYS A 310 -10.90 9.69 -25.27
CA LYS A 310 -10.97 9.44 -23.81
C LYS A 310 -9.62 9.69 -23.14
N ALA A 311 -8.53 9.22 -23.73
CA ALA A 311 -7.18 9.45 -23.23
C ALA A 311 -6.78 10.92 -23.28
N PHE A 312 -7.11 11.64 -24.36
CA PHE A 312 -6.89 13.08 -24.48
C PHE A 312 -7.65 13.84 -23.39
N TRP A 313 -8.92 13.48 -23.15
CA TRP A 313 -9.72 14.09 -22.10
C TRP A 313 -9.06 13.89 -20.72
N ASP A 314 -8.57 12.69 -20.40
CA ASP A 314 -7.85 12.44 -19.14
C ASP A 314 -6.57 13.30 -19.03
N ALA A 315 -5.82 13.43 -20.13
CA ALA A 315 -4.60 14.26 -20.19
C ALA A 315 -4.93 15.73 -19.94
N GLN A 316 -6.02 16.21 -20.55
CA GLN A 316 -6.54 17.54 -20.36
C GLN A 316 -6.99 17.77 -18.91
N GLN A 317 -7.68 16.82 -18.27
CA GLN A 317 -8.05 16.93 -16.85
C GLN A 317 -6.84 16.99 -15.91
N ASN A 318 -5.75 16.30 -16.27
CA ASN A 318 -4.47 16.41 -15.56
C ASN A 318 -3.84 17.80 -15.72
N ALA A 319 -4.02 18.43 -16.89
CA ALA A 319 -3.52 19.77 -17.18
C ALA A 319 -4.34 20.90 -16.55
N ILE A 320 -5.66 20.73 -16.35
CA ILE A 320 -6.53 21.80 -15.84
C ILE A 320 -6.16 22.18 -14.39
N ILE A 321 -6.02 23.48 -14.13
CA ILE A 321 -5.77 24.04 -12.80
C ILE A 321 -7.02 23.91 -11.92
N ASP A 322 -8.16 24.40 -12.43
CA ASP A 322 -9.46 24.31 -11.75
C ASP A 322 -10.19 23.01 -12.10
N ASN A 323 -9.61 21.87 -11.74
CA ASN A 323 -10.24 20.57 -12.00
C ASN A 323 -11.44 20.39 -11.06
N LYS A 324 -12.64 20.45 -11.67
CA LYS A 324 -13.94 20.40 -10.99
C LYS A 324 -14.41 18.99 -10.62
N SER A 325 -13.56 17.96 -10.76
CA SER A 325 -13.90 16.62 -10.28
C SER A 325 -14.36 16.70 -8.82
N ALA A 326 -15.54 16.14 -8.55
CA ALA A 326 -16.05 16.01 -7.19
C ALA A 326 -15.29 14.94 -6.38
N TYR A 327 -14.53 14.08 -7.06
CA TYR A 327 -13.91 12.90 -6.49
C TYR A 327 -12.40 13.07 -6.31
N VAL A 328 -11.87 12.43 -5.27
CA VAL A 328 -10.43 12.25 -5.03
C VAL A 328 -9.99 10.99 -5.78
N ASP A 329 -8.91 11.10 -6.56
CA ASP A 329 -8.36 9.94 -7.25
C ASP A 329 -7.80 8.91 -6.27
N GLY A 330 -8.08 7.63 -6.51
CA GLY A 330 -7.63 6.56 -5.64
C GLY A 330 -8.38 5.24 -5.79
N PHE A 331 -8.01 4.29 -4.93
CA PHE A 331 -8.69 3.02 -4.76
C PHE A 331 -9.81 3.15 -3.72
N TYR A 332 -10.96 2.58 -4.02
CA TYR A 332 -12.12 2.54 -3.12
C TYR A 332 -12.80 1.17 -3.18
N SER A 333 -13.34 0.73 -2.04
CA SER A 333 -14.11 -0.52 -1.95
C SER A 333 -15.41 -0.29 -1.21
N ALA A 334 -16.49 -0.87 -1.73
CA ALA A 334 -17.80 -0.82 -1.10
C ALA A 334 -18.63 -2.06 -1.43
N TYR A 335 -19.67 -2.27 -0.62
CA TYR A 335 -20.59 -3.39 -0.72
C TYR A 335 -21.92 -2.93 -1.33
N GLY A 336 -22.56 -3.81 -2.09
CA GLY A 336 -23.93 -3.64 -2.56
C GLY A 336 -24.94 -3.99 -1.46
N THR A 337 -26.20 -4.17 -1.85
CA THR A 337 -27.28 -4.56 -0.93
C THR A 337 -27.12 -6.03 -0.52
N ALA A 338 -27.06 -6.26 0.79
CA ALA A 338 -26.89 -7.60 1.34
C ALA A 338 -28.18 -8.44 1.28
N ARG A 339 -27.98 -9.75 1.15
CA ARG A 339 -29.04 -10.77 1.14
C ARG A 339 -28.68 -11.92 2.09
N SER A 340 -29.65 -12.78 2.38
CA SER A 340 -29.43 -13.98 3.22
C SER A 340 -28.45 -14.99 2.64
N VAL A 341 -28.12 -14.86 1.34
CA VAL A 341 -27.17 -15.70 0.61
C VAL A 341 -25.81 -15.01 0.39
N GLY A 342 -25.58 -13.85 1.01
CA GLY A 342 -24.37 -13.05 0.89
C GLY A 342 -24.59 -11.72 0.17
N VAL A 343 -23.51 -11.13 -0.33
CA VAL A 343 -23.49 -9.78 -0.91
C VAL A 343 -22.51 -9.68 -2.09
N GLU A 344 -22.57 -8.60 -2.83
CA GLU A 344 -21.59 -8.22 -3.85
C GLU A 344 -20.69 -7.11 -3.30
N ARG A 345 -19.44 -7.11 -3.74
CA ARG A 345 -18.47 -6.03 -3.47
C ARG A 345 -17.87 -5.56 -4.78
N ALA A 346 -17.54 -4.28 -4.85
CA ALA A 346 -16.75 -3.72 -5.93
C ALA A 346 -15.52 -3.03 -5.34
N ASP A 347 -14.36 -3.36 -5.91
CA ASP A 347 -13.11 -2.63 -5.70
C ASP A 347 -12.88 -1.80 -6.96
N ILE A 348 -12.78 -0.47 -6.84
CA ILE A 348 -12.69 0.45 -7.97
C ILE A 348 -11.46 1.35 -7.88
N VAL A 349 -11.04 1.84 -9.04
CA VAL A 349 -10.04 2.90 -9.16
C VAL A 349 -10.66 4.09 -9.89
N ILE A 350 -10.63 5.26 -9.24
CA ILE A 350 -11.13 6.53 -9.80
C ILE A 350 -9.94 7.40 -10.19
N ARG A 351 -9.97 7.94 -11.42
CA ARG A 351 -9.01 8.90 -11.96
C ARG A 351 -9.74 10.06 -12.64
N ASN A 352 -9.43 11.29 -12.26
CA ASN A 352 -10.10 12.50 -12.75
C ASN A 352 -11.63 12.41 -12.73
N GLY A 353 -12.18 11.74 -11.71
CA GLY A 353 -13.63 11.54 -11.56
C GLY A 353 -14.25 10.50 -12.50
N LYS A 354 -13.45 9.70 -13.20
CA LYS A 354 -13.92 8.53 -13.96
C LYS A 354 -13.44 7.22 -13.37
N LEU A 355 -14.27 6.20 -13.51
CA LEU A 355 -13.92 4.81 -13.26
C LEU A 355 -12.93 4.34 -14.33
N VAL A 356 -11.74 3.92 -13.91
CA VAL A 356 -10.70 3.42 -14.81
C VAL A 356 -10.31 1.96 -14.57
N ASP A 357 -10.68 1.40 -13.42
CA ASP A 357 -10.56 -0.03 -13.14
C ASP A 357 -11.65 -0.46 -12.16
N VAL A 358 -12.13 -1.69 -12.31
CA VAL A 358 -13.12 -2.29 -11.41
C VAL A 358 -12.93 -3.80 -11.31
N LYS A 359 -12.96 -4.30 -10.09
CA LYS A 359 -13.02 -5.72 -9.78
C LYS A 359 -14.27 -6.03 -8.99
N LEU A 360 -15.07 -6.95 -9.51
CA LEU A 360 -16.37 -7.33 -8.97
C LEU A 360 -16.26 -8.67 -8.24
N PHE A 361 -16.86 -8.76 -7.05
CA PHE A 361 -16.81 -9.95 -6.19
C PHE A 361 -18.21 -10.42 -5.82
N ARG A 362 -18.36 -11.74 -5.63
CA ARG A 362 -19.56 -12.35 -5.05
C ARG A 362 -19.16 -13.05 -3.75
N LEU A 363 -19.60 -12.50 -2.63
CA LEU A 363 -19.23 -12.98 -1.31
C LEU A 363 -20.27 -13.96 -0.74
N GLY A 364 -19.84 -15.05 -0.11
CA GLY A 364 -20.74 -16.00 0.54
C GLY A 364 -21.47 -15.41 1.76
N THR A 365 -22.23 -16.24 2.47
CA THR A 365 -22.86 -15.87 3.75
C THR A 365 -21.85 -15.57 4.85
N ASN A 366 -20.61 -16.05 4.72
CA ASN A 366 -19.47 -15.72 5.57
C ASN A 366 -18.71 -14.46 5.12
N LEU A 367 -19.20 -13.77 4.08
CA LEU A 367 -18.57 -12.58 3.48
C LEU A 367 -17.15 -12.80 2.93
N ILE A 368 -16.82 -14.05 2.59
CA ILE A 368 -15.59 -14.40 1.89
C ILE A 368 -15.89 -14.55 0.39
N ASP A 369 -14.96 -14.13 -0.47
CA ASP A 369 -15.09 -14.23 -1.92
C ASP A 369 -15.24 -15.69 -2.36
N ARG A 370 -16.25 -15.96 -3.18
CA ARG A 370 -16.49 -17.29 -3.75
C ARG A 370 -15.65 -17.54 -4.99
N GLY A 371 -15.17 -16.50 -5.66
CA GLY A 371 -14.42 -16.63 -6.91
C GLY A 371 -15.12 -17.56 -7.92
N ALA A 372 -14.38 -18.55 -8.41
CA ALA A 372 -14.90 -19.54 -9.37
C ALA A 372 -15.97 -20.49 -8.79
N THR A 373 -16.13 -20.56 -7.47
CA THR A 373 -17.16 -21.39 -6.81
C THR A 373 -18.52 -20.70 -6.68
N ALA A 374 -18.64 -19.46 -7.17
CA ALA A 374 -19.93 -18.78 -7.29
C ALA A 374 -20.83 -19.47 -8.34
N TYR A 375 -22.10 -19.06 -8.42
CA TYR A 375 -23.01 -19.57 -9.46
C TYR A 375 -22.43 -19.29 -10.86
N ALA A 376 -22.47 -20.29 -11.76
CA ALA A 376 -21.82 -20.20 -13.06
C ALA A 376 -22.28 -18.99 -13.90
N SER A 377 -23.56 -18.60 -13.79
CA SER A 377 -24.09 -17.40 -14.45
C SER A 377 -23.46 -16.11 -13.91
N VAL A 378 -23.26 -16.01 -12.59
CA VAL A 378 -22.60 -14.87 -11.93
C VAL A 378 -21.13 -14.77 -12.35
N VAL A 379 -20.42 -15.90 -12.42
CA VAL A 379 -19.03 -15.93 -12.90
C VAL A 379 -18.95 -15.42 -14.34
N LYS A 380 -19.85 -15.88 -15.22
CA LYS A 380 -19.93 -15.43 -16.62
C LYS A 380 -20.33 -13.96 -16.76
N ALA A 381 -21.16 -13.44 -15.86
CA ALA A 381 -21.65 -12.07 -15.89
C ALA A 381 -20.62 -11.01 -15.44
N ASN A 382 -19.57 -11.42 -14.72
CA ASN A 382 -18.58 -10.50 -14.17
C ASN A 382 -17.87 -9.67 -15.26
N ALA A 383 -17.36 -10.33 -16.30
CA ALA A 383 -16.66 -9.67 -17.40
C ALA A 383 -17.54 -8.67 -18.20
N PRO A 384 -18.76 -9.02 -18.68
CA PRO A 384 -19.59 -8.07 -19.41
C PRO A 384 -20.07 -6.91 -18.52
N MET A 385 -20.34 -7.14 -17.22
CA MET A 385 -20.70 -6.05 -16.31
C MET A 385 -19.52 -5.09 -16.07
N THR A 386 -18.31 -5.63 -15.91
CA THR A 386 -17.07 -4.85 -15.83
C THR A 386 -16.89 -3.97 -17.06
N ALA A 387 -17.02 -4.55 -18.26
CA ALA A 387 -16.93 -3.80 -19.50
C ALA A 387 -17.99 -2.67 -19.59
N LYS A 388 -19.23 -2.93 -19.14
CA LYS A 388 -20.31 -1.95 -19.14
C LYS A 388 -20.02 -0.77 -18.20
N LEU A 389 -19.56 -1.04 -16.98
CA LEU A 389 -19.19 -0.01 -16.00
C LEU A 389 -18.01 0.85 -16.50
N LEU A 390 -16.96 0.22 -17.04
CA LEU A 390 -15.80 0.92 -17.60
C LEU A 390 -16.17 1.76 -18.83
N ALA A 391 -17.06 1.25 -19.69
CA ALA A 391 -17.54 2.00 -20.85
C ALA A 391 -18.33 3.25 -20.44
N ASN A 392 -19.13 3.15 -19.37
CA ASN A 392 -19.85 4.27 -18.77
C ASN A 392 -18.92 5.25 -18.03
N GLY A 393 -17.76 4.78 -17.56
CA GLY A 393 -16.78 5.57 -16.82
C GLY A 393 -17.26 5.99 -15.42
N SER A 394 -18.31 5.35 -14.93
CA SER A 394 -18.94 5.55 -13.61
C SER A 394 -19.91 4.39 -13.34
N PHE A 395 -20.58 4.41 -12.20
CA PHE A 395 -21.83 3.66 -12.01
C PHE A 395 -22.90 4.12 -13.01
N ILE A 396 -23.83 3.23 -13.33
CA ILE A 396 -25.00 3.51 -14.16
C ILE A 396 -26.07 4.16 -13.28
N ALA A 397 -26.32 5.45 -13.50
CA ALA A 397 -27.36 6.19 -12.81
C ALA A 397 -28.75 5.75 -13.29
N ASN A 398 -29.76 5.77 -12.40
CA ASN A 398 -31.12 5.31 -12.70
C ASN A 398 -31.16 3.88 -13.28
N TYR A 399 -30.32 2.99 -12.74
CA TYR A 399 -30.15 1.63 -13.20
C TYR A 399 -31.49 0.89 -13.38
N ASP A 400 -31.74 0.37 -14.59
CA ASP A 400 -32.90 -0.47 -14.89
C ASP A 400 -32.45 -1.92 -15.04
N GLU A 401 -32.87 -2.80 -14.14
CA GLU A 401 -32.49 -4.22 -14.16
C GLU A 401 -32.76 -4.95 -15.48
N LYS A 402 -33.75 -4.53 -16.27
CA LYS A 402 -34.11 -5.19 -17.54
C LYS A 402 -33.16 -4.80 -18.68
N VAL A 403 -32.65 -3.57 -18.66
CA VAL A 403 -31.78 -3.01 -19.70
C VAL A 403 -30.31 -3.12 -19.28
N ASP A 404 -30.06 -2.97 -17.98
CA ASP A 404 -28.74 -2.88 -17.40
C ASP A 404 -28.20 -4.16 -16.80
N GLY A 405 -29.10 -5.06 -16.38
CA GLY A 405 -28.74 -6.36 -15.86
C GLY A 405 -28.13 -7.29 -16.90
N ILE A 406 -27.13 -8.07 -16.48
CA ILE A 406 -26.67 -9.22 -17.25
C ILE A 406 -27.63 -10.38 -17.01
N SER A 407 -28.20 -10.92 -18.09
CA SER A 407 -29.13 -12.06 -18.03
C SER A 407 -28.52 -13.25 -17.26
N GLY A 408 -29.31 -13.83 -16.35
CA GLY A 408 -28.86 -14.90 -15.44
C GLY A 408 -28.10 -14.42 -14.20
N ALA A 409 -27.83 -13.12 -14.07
CA ALA A 409 -27.18 -12.50 -12.92
C ALA A 409 -27.73 -11.09 -12.63
N THR A 410 -29.01 -10.84 -12.89
CA THR A 410 -29.65 -9.52 -12.80
C THR A 410 -29.47 -8.87 -11.42
N GLU A 411 -29.78 -9.60 -10.35
CA GLU A 411 -29.62 -9.07 -8.98
C GLU A 411 -28.15 -8.77 -8.62
N SER A 412 -27.22 -9.65 -9.03
CA SER A 412 -25.78 -9.40 -8.82
C SER A 412 -25.30 -8.20 -9.65
N SER A 413 -25.84 -8.00 -10.84
CA SER A 413 -25.52 -6.84 -11.69
C SER A 413 -25.97 -5.53 -11.02
N HIS A 414 -27.19 -5.50 -10.47
CA HIS A 414 -27.69 -4.34 -9.73
C HIS A 414 -26.84 -4.05 -8.48
N SER A 415 -26.55 -5.09 -7.70
CA SER A 415 -25.76 -5.00 -6.47
C SER A 415 -24.31 -4.56 -6.74
N TRP A 416 -23.68 -5.03 -7.83
CA TRP A 416 -22.37 -4.53 -8.28
C TRP A 416 -22.43 -3.05 -8.68
N ASN A 417 -23.45 -2.62 -9.43
CA ASN A 417 -23.61 -1.21 -9.80
C ASN A 417 -23.73 -0.31 -8.56
N GLN A 418 -24.54 -0.74 -7.58
CA GLN A 418 -24.70 -0.02 -6.32
C GLN A 418 -23.41 0.00 -5.49
N ALA A 419 -22.63 -1.09 -5.49
CA ALA A 419 -21.33 -1.10 -4.85
C ALA A 419 -20.38 -0.07 -5.47
N VAL A 420 -20.37 0.07 -6.80
CA VAL A 420 -19.60 1.11 -7.50
C VAL A 420 -20.09 2.51 -7.13
N GLU A 421 -21.41 2.74 -7.13
CA GLU A 421 -22.01 4.02 -6.72
C GLU A 421 -21.56 4.44 -5.31
N ARG A 422 -21.66 3.53 -4.33
CA ARG A 422 -21.22 3.78 -2.96
C ARG A 422 -19.71 4.08 -2.90
N ALA A 423 -18.89 3.35 -3.66
CA ALA A 423 -17.46 3.62 -3.72
C ALA A 423 -17.14 5.00 -4.32
N PHE A 424 -17.94 5.51 -5.27
CA PHE A 424 -17.86 6.90 -5.74
C PHE A 424 -18.25 7.90 -4.64
N GLU A 425 -19.29 7.63 -3.86
CA GLU A 425 -19.66 8.49 -2.72
C GLU A 425 -18.53 8.56 -1.67
N LYS A 426 -17.84 7.44 -1.42
CA LYS A 426 -16.62 7.35 -0.59
C LYS A 426 -15.48 8.25 -1.09
N ALA A 427 -15.43 8.48 -2.39
CA ALA A 427 -14.38 9.25 -3.05
C ALA A 427 -14.64 10.76 -3.07
N LEU A 428 -15.80 11.24 -2.60
CA LEU A 428 -16.14 12.67 -2.65
C LEU A 428 -15.14 13.53 -1.86
N LYS A 429 -14.66 14.61 -2.48
CA LYS A 429 -13.85 15.66 -1.84
C LYS A 429 -14.60 16.33 -0.69
N VAL A 430 -15.90 16.52 -0.90
CA VAL A 430 -16.84 17.02 0.11
C VAL A 430 -17.78 15.87 0.44
N PRO A 431 -17.56 15.16 1.55
CA PRO A 431 -18.41 14.03 1.94
C PRO A 431 -19.87 14.46 2.06
N THR A 432 -20.78 13.57 1.67
CA THR A 432 -22.21 13.72 1.97
C THR A 432 -22.45 13.67 3.47
N ALA A 433 -23.59 14.20 3.91
CA ALA A 433 -24.01 14.07 5.29
C ALA A 433 -24.21 12.58 5.66
N GLY A 434 -24.04 12.30 6.94
CA GLY A 434 -24.16 10.97 7.51
C GLY A 434 -22.87 10.16 7.46
N GLN A 435 -22.78 9.17 8.34
CA GLN A 435 -21.64 8.28 8.50
C GLN A 435 -21.78 6.99 7.69
N TYR A 436 -23.03 6.55 7.46
CA TYR A 436 -23.36 5.27 6.86
C TYR A 436 -24.22 5.45 5.61
N TYR A 437 -24.07 4.54 4.65
CA TYR A 437 -25.00 4.40 3.55
C TYR A 437 -26.34 3.87 4.06
N ASP A 438 -27.42 4.34 3.45
CA ASP A 438 -28.73 3.74 3.66
C ASP A 438 -28.84 2.40 2.90
N GLY A 439 -29.61 1.48 3.45
CA GLY A 439 -29.91 0.16 2.88
C GLY A 439 -29.55 -1.01 3.79
N LYS A 440 -29.50 -2.21 3.19
CA LYS A 440 -29.25 -3.47 3.91
C LYS A 440 -27.79 -3.90 3.79
N PHE A 441 -27.17 -4.17 4.93
CA PHE A 441 -25.78 -4.60 5.04
C PHE A 441 -25.67 -5.92 5.77
N ALA A 442 -24.69 -6.73 5.39
CA ALA A 442 -24.36 -7.95 6.10
C ALA A 442 -23.15 -7.70 6.98
N GLY A 443 -23.11 -8.36 8.14
CA GLY A 443 -21.91 -8.46 8.95
C GLY A 443 -21.77 -9.85 9.53
N VAL A 444 -20.55 -10.31 9.66
CA VAL A 444 -20.24 -11.66 10.16
C VAL A 444 -19.08 -11.56 11.13
N ASP A 445 -19.15 -12.25 12.26
CA ASP A 445 -18.01 -12.31 13.17
C ASP A 445 -16.85 -13.06 12.51
N ASN A 446 -15.63 -12.81 12.97
CA ASN A 446 -14.45 -13.41 12.35
C ASN A 446 -14.32 -14.92 12.55
N GLN A 447 -15.18 -15.56 13.35
CA GLN A 447 -15.25 -17.02 13.51
C GLN A 447 -16.43 -17.64 12.77
N SER A 448 -17.27 -16.85 12.10
CA SER A 448 -18.47 -17.30 11.39
C SER A 448 -19.41 -18.09 12.30
N LYS A 449 -19.76 -17.53 13.45
CA LYS A 449 -20.77 -17.99 14.41
C LYS A 449 -22.11 -17.30 14.19
N VAL A 450 -22.09 -16.05 13.75
CA VAL A 450 -23.26 -15.18 13.55
C VAL A 450 -23.16 -14.45 12.21
N LEU A 451 -24.25 -14.47 11.45
CA LEU A 451 -24.50 -13.54 10.36
C LEU A 451 -25.59 -12.56 10.80
N LEU A 452 -25.34 -11.27 10.65
CA LEU A 452 -26.33 -10.21 10.78
C LEU A 452 -26.68 -9.66 9.40
N LEU A 453 -27.96 -9.43 9.17
CA LEU A 453 -28.43 -8.48 8.17
C LEU A 453 -29.00 -7.27 8.90
N VAL A 454 -28.49 -6.09 8.57
CA VAL A 454 -28.78 -4.84 9.27
C VAL A 454 -29.32 -3.85 8.24
N ASP A 455 -30.54 -3.35 8.46
CA ASP A 455 -31.10 -2.25 7.69
C ASP A 455 -30.72 -0.94 8.38
N ILE A 456 -30.17 -0.01 7.59
CA ILE A 456 -29.72 1.30 8.04
C ILE A 456 -30.48 2.37 7.27
N ALA A 457 -31.00 3.37 7.97
CA ALA A 457 -31.54 4.58 7.38
C ALA A 457 -31.19 5.80 8.23
N SER A 458 -30.67 6.85 7.60
CA SER A 458 -30.31 8.11 8.29
C SER A 458 -29.38 7.88 9.50
N ASP A 459 -28.31 7.11 9.28
CA ASP A 459 -27.33 6.69 10.30
C ASP A 459 -27.87 5.85 11.46
N LYS A 460 -29.11 5.37 11.37
CA LYS A 460 -29.74 4.55 12.40
C LYS A 460 -30.03 3.15 11.90
N VAL A 461 -29.80 2.18 12.77
CA VAL A 461 -30.21 0.80 12.57
C VAL A 461 -31.73 0.74 12.73
N THR A 462 -32.44 0.29 11.71
CA THR A 462 -33.91 0.27 11.68
C THR A 462 -34.48 -1.14 11.71
N ALA A 463 -33.71 -2.14 11.26
CA ALA A 463 -34.04 -3.54 11.43
C ALA A 463 -32.77 -4.39 11.51
N VAL A 464 -32.86 -5.53 12.19
CA VAL A 464 -31.79 -6.52 12.28
C VAL A 464 -32.38 -7.92 12.14
N LYS A 465 -31.72 -8.78 11.35
CA LYS A 465 -31.93 -10.22 11.34
C LYS A 465 -30.66 -10.93 11.81
N VAL A 466 -30.78 -11.71 12.87
CA VAL A 466 -29.70 -12.54 13.41
C VAL A 466 -29.84 -13.97 12.88
N SER A 467 -28.77 -14.54 12.34
CA SER A 467 -28.71 -15.92 11.88
C SER A 467 -27.48 -16.60 12.49
N LEU A 468 -27.62 -17.84 12.93
CA LEU A 468 -26.54 -18.60 13.56
C LEU A 468 -25.92 -19.58 12.57
N PHE A 469 -24.61 -19.73 12.65
CA PHE A 469 -23.90 -20.79 11.94
C PHE A 469 -23.81 -22.06 12.79
N GLY A 470 -23.87 -23.22 12.12
CA GLY A 470 -23.60 -24.53 12.70
C GLY A 470 -22.10 -24.83 12.75
N ALA A 471 -21.76 -25.96 13.37
CA ALA A 471 -20.37 -26.42 13.45
C ALA A 471 -19.73 -26.69 12.07
N ASP A 472 -20.54 -26.92 11.04
CA ASP A 472 -20.12 -27.09 9.64
C ASP A 472 -19.90 -25.75 8.90
N LYS A 473 -19.97 -24.63 9.63
CA LYS A 473 -19.89 -23.25 9.10
C LYS A 473 -20.96 -22.93 8.04
N LYS A 474 -22.10 -23.61 8.09
CA LYS A 474 -23.30 -23.24 7.31
C LYS A 474 -24.35 -22.62 8.22
N LEU A 475 -25.22 -21.78 7.67
CA LEU A 475 -26.32 -21.21 8.43
C LEU A 475 -27.29 -22.31 8.87
N ILE A 476 -27.68 -22.28 10.15
CA ILE A 476 -28.74 -23.12 10.69
C ILE A 476 -30.06 -22.52 10.19
N ALA A 477 -30.90 -23.35 9.58
CA ALA A 477 -32.23 -22.92 9.17
C ALA A 477 -33.09 -22.57 10.40
N GLU A 478 -33.95 -21.56 10.28
CA GLU A 478 -34.71 -20.98 11.39
C GLU A 478 -35.63 -22.00 12.09
N ASP A 479 -36.21 -22.91 11.31
CA ASP A 479 -37.01 -24.04 11.78
C ASP A 479 -36.19 -25.09 12.54
N LYS A 480 -34.87 -25.15 12.28
CA LYS A 480 -33.91 -26.08 12.91
C LYS A 480 -33.18 -25.51 14.12
N LEU A 481 -33.41 -24.25 14.48
CA LEU A 481 -32.87 -23.68 15.71
C LEU A 481 -33.49 -24.37 16.93
N SER A 482 -32.66 -24.67 17.94
CA SER A 482 -33.15 -25.15 19.22
C SER A 482 -33.96 -24.07 19.96
N PRO A 483 -34.83 -24.42 20.92
CA PRO A 483 -35.56 -23.42 21.71
C PRO A 483 -34.66 -22.35 22.33
N GLY A 484 -33.54 -22.77 22.95
CA GLY A 484 -32.57 -21.84 23.54
C GLY A 484 -31.89 -20.92 22.52
N GLN A 485 -31.64 -21.40 21.29
CA GLN A 485 -31.12 -20.56 20.21
C GLN A 485 -32.16 -19.54 19.72
N LYS A 486 -33.44 -19.94 19.62
CA LYS A 486 -34.53 -19.02 19.28
C LYS A 486 -34.69 -17.93 20.32
N ASP A 487 -34.66 -18.29 21.61
CA ASP A 487 -34.72 -17.35 22.72
C ASP A 487 -33.53 -16.39 22.72
N PHE A 488 -32.31 -16.91 22.47
CA PHE A 488 -31.12 -16.09 22.34
C PHE A 488 -31.28 -15.08 21.19
N VAL A 489 -31.62 -15.56 19.98
CA VAL A 489 -31.82 -14.73 18.79
C VAL A 489 -32.86 -13.63 19.04
N ALA A 490 -33.99 -13.97 19.67
CA ALA A 490 -35.04 -13.00 19.99
C ALA A 490 -34.52 -11.91 20.94
N LYS A 491 -33.84 -12.29 22.03
CA LYS A 491 -33.27 -11.35 23.01
C LYS A 491 -32.24 -10.41 22.38
N VAL A 492 -31.26 -10.94 21.65
CA VAL A 492 -30.22 -10.09 21.03
C VAL A 492 -30.77 -9.23 19.90
N THR A 493 -31.80 -9.68 19.17
CA THR A 493 -32.43 -8.86 18.13
C THR A 493 -33.09 -7.64 18.75
N ALA A 494 -33.84 -7.81 19.84
CA ALA A 494 -34.45 -6.69 20.56
C ALA A 494 -33.38 -5.72 21.11
N ASP A 495 -32.34 -6.26 21.73
CA ASP A 495 -31.24 -5.48 22.31
C ASP A 495 -30.45 -4.71 21.23
N LEU A 496 -30.17 -5.31 20.06
CA LEU A 496 -29.50 -4.63 18.94
C LEU A 496 -30.31 -3.44 18.41
N LEU A 497 -31.65 -3.55 18.39
CA LEU A 497 -32.53 -2.46 17.94
C LEU A 497 -32.58 -1.32 18.94
N GLU A 498 -32.49 -1.62 20.24
CA GLU A 498 -32.51 -0.62 21.31
C GLU A 498 -31.14 0.03 21.53
N ASN A 499 -30.08 -0.78 21.59
CA ASN A 499 -28.76 -0.39 22.08
C ASN A 499 -27.64 -0.45 21.02
N GLY A 500 -27.94 -0.88 19.79
CA GLY A 500 -26.96 -0.96 18.71
C GLY A 500 -25.80 -1.90 19.03
N VAL A 501 -24.55 -1.45 18.86
CA VAL A 501 -23.36 -2.27 19.17
C VAL A 501 -23.17 -2.55 20.68
N ASN A 502 -23.86 -1.81 21.56
CA ASN A 502 -23.70 -1.88 23.01
C ASN A 502 -24.68 -2.86 23.67
N ILE A 503 -24.83 -4.06 23.10
CA ILE A 503 -25.75 -5.07 23.67
C ILE A 503 -25.24 -5.65 24.99
N SER A 504 -26.18 -6.05 25.84
CA SER A 504 -25.92 -6.80 27.05
C SER A 504 -25.46 -8.21 26.74
N GLU A 505 -24.65 -8.79 27.63
CA GLU A 505 -24.31 -10.21 27.53
C GLU A 505 -25.52 -11.05 27.94
N VAL A 506 -25.91 -12.00 27.09
CA VAL A 506 -26.91 -13.00 27.47
C VAL A 506 -26.24 -14.03 28.36
N ALA A 507 -26.79 -14.24 29.57
CA ALA A 507 -26.28 -15.21 30.53
C ALA A 507 -26.05 -16.58 29.88
N ASP A 508 -24.92 -17.21 30.22
CA ASP A 508 -24.46 -18.50 29.67
C ASP A 508 -24.19 -18.52 28.15
N GLN A 509 -24.23 -17.37 27.47
CA GLN A 509 -24.00 -17.21 26.01
C GLN A 509 -23.00 -16.08 25.70
N ALA A 510 -21.97 -15.93 26.54
CA ALA A 510 -20.95 -14.89 26.43
C ALA A 510 -20.28 -14.84 25.04
N ALA A 511 -19.82 -16.00 24.55
CA ALA A 511 -19.11 -16.11 23.29
C ALA A 511 -20.00 -15.76 22.07
N LEU A 512 -21.28 -16.10 22.14
CA LEU A 512 -22.23 -15.80 21.06
C LEU A 512 -22.63 -14.33 21.11
N SER A 513 -22.80 -13.76 22.30
CA SER A 513 -23.02 -12.31 22.49
C SER A 513 -21.85 -11.49 21.94
N ALA A 514 -20.60 -11.92 22.17
CA ALA A 514 -19.41 -11.29 21.58
C ALA A 514 -19.38 -11.42 20.04
N ALA A 515 -19.77 -12.58 19.50
CA ALA A 515 -19.89 -12.77 18.04
C ALA A 515 -20.95 -11.85 17.42
N VAL A 516 -22.11 -11.67 18.07
CA VAL A 516 -23.13 -10.70 17.64
C VAL A 516 -22.55 -9.28 17.59
N LYS A 517 -21.83 -8.84 18.64
CA LYS A 517 -21.16 -7.53 18.66
C LYS A 517 -20.17 -7.36 17.51
N ALA A 518 -19.31 -8.37 17.28
CA ALA A 518 -18.34 -8.35 16.19
C ALA A 518 -19.01 -8.30 14.81
N ALA A 519 -20.06 -9.11 14.60
CA ALA A 519 -20.84 -9.10 13.38
C ALA A 519 -21.53 -7.73 13.15
N MET A 520 -21.99 -7.07 14.22
CA MET A 520 -22.57 -5.73 14.14
C MET A 520 -21.53 -4.69 13.73
N VAL A 521 -20.35 -4.69 14.35
CA VAL A 521 -19.23 -3.81 13.97
C VAL A 521 -18.84 -4.01 12.50
N ASP A 522 -18.78 -5.25 12.04
CA ASP A 522 -18.48 -5.55 10.64
C ASP A 522 -19.58 -5.03 9.69
N ALA A 523 -20.87 -5.22 10.03
CA ALA A 523 -21.98 -4.68 9.24
C ALA A 523 -21.93 -3.15 9.12
N MET A 524 -21.67 -2.45 10.24
CA MET A 524 -21.52 -1.00 10.25
C MET A 524 -20.29 -0.54 9.46
N THR A 525 -19.21 -1.33 9.46
CA THR A 525 -18.02 -1.03 8.67
C THR A 525 -18.29 -1.21 7.17
N ASN A 526 -19.01 -2.26 6.78
CA ASN A 526 -19.48 -2.48 5.40
C ASN A 526 -20.42 -1.35 4.92
N ALA A 527 -21.17 -0.76 5.85
CA ALA A 527 -22.06 0.39 5.59
C ALA A 527 -21.35 1.75 5.66
N SER A 528 -20.09 1.82 6.11
CA SER A 528 -19.42 3.10 6.34
C SER A 528 -19.12 3.82 5.03
N LYS A 529 -19.34 5.15 5.02
CA LYS A 529 -18.90 6.05 3.94
C LYS A 529 -17.40 6.36 3.98
N GLN A 530 -16.66 5.80 4.95
CA GLN A 530 -15.21 5.95 5.04
C GLN A 530 -14.49 4.77 4.39
N GLN A 531 -13.37 5.05 3.73
CA GLN A 531 -12.49 4.02 3.19
C GLN A 531 -11.60 3.46 4.31
N GLY A 532 -11.59 2.13 4.45
CA GLY A 532 -10.68 1.45 5.38
C GLY A 532 -9.21 1.54 4.94
N ALA A 533 -8.30 1.14 5.83
CA ALA A 533 -6.84 1.19 5.57
C ALA A 533 -6.32 -0.02 4.76
N TYR A 534 -7.05 -1.13 4.77
CA TYR A 534 -6.64 -2.39 4.16
C TYR A 534 -7.61 -2.82 3.05
N LYS A 535 -7.07 -3.47 2.03
CA LYS A 535 -7.79 -4.21 1.01
C LYS A 535 -8.26 -5.53 1.61
N ASP A 536 -9.46 -5.92 1.20
CA ASP A 536 -10.02 -7.21 1.58
C ASP A 536 -9.54 -8.31 0.63
N GLY A 537 -9.21 -9.47 1.20
CA GLY A 537 -8.75 -10.63 0.45
C GLY A 537 -7.81 -11.51 1.24
N THR A 538 -7.27 -12.55 0.58
CA THR A 538 -6.27 -13.44 1.17
C THR A 538 -4.87 -13.03 0.72
N PHE A 539 -3.99 -12.81 1.69
CA PHE A 539 -2.62 -12.36 1.48
C PHE A 539 -1.65 -13.42 1.98
N THR A 540 -0.81 -13.93 1.08
CA THR A 540 0.27 -14.85 1.43
C THR A 540 1.53 -14.06 1.77
N ALA A 541 2.10 -14.36 2.93
CA ALA A 541 3.36 -13.79 3.37
C ALA A 541 4.20 -14.84 4.10
N PHE A 542 5.48 -14.51 4.27
CA PHE A 542 6.47 -15.42 4.85
C PHE A 542 7.18 -14.74 6.00
N GLY A 543 7.59 -15.53 6.98
CA GLY A 543 8.52 -15.15 8.03
C GLY A 543 9.96 -15.06 7.51
N ASN A 544 10.91 -14.78 8.40
CA ASN A 544 12.32 -14.84 8.02
C ASN A 544 12.72 -16.29 7.69
N ALA A 545 13.35 -16.45 6.53
CA ALA A 545 13.86 -17.72 6.07
C ALA A 545 15.26 -18.04 6.65
N TYR A 546 15.61 -19.32 6.60
CA TYR A 546 16.93 -19.84 6.92
C TYR A 546 17.20 -21.11 6.09
N ASP A 547 18.33 -21.78 6.30
CA ASP A 547 18.82 -22.92 5.49
C ASP A 547 17.95 -24.19 5.53
N LYS A 548 16.79 -24.15 6.19
CA LYS A 548 15.78 -25.22 6.20
C LYS A 548 14.40 -24.74 5.71
N GLY A 549 14.30 -23.57 5.10
CA GLY A 549 13.08 -23.00 4.54
C GLY A 549 12.54 -21.82 5.35
N THR A 550 11.21 -21.64 5.38
CA THR A 550 10.56 -20.56 6.14
C THR A 550 9.20 -20.98 6.71
N ASN A 551 8.52 -20.05 7.38
CA ASN A 551 7.15 -20.20 7.82
C ASN A 551 6.25 -19.31 6.95
N GLN A 552 5.12 -19.84 6.51
CA GLN A 552 4.15 -19.17 5.64
C GLN A 552 2.86 -18.90 6.43
N ALA A 553 2.27 -17.73 6.19
CA ALA A 553 0.91 -17.41 6.59
C ALA A 553 0.10 -16.99 5.36
N ASN A 554 -1.06 -17.60 5.17
CA ASN A 554 -2.11 -17.09 4.29
C ASN A 554 -3.17 -16.46 5.20
N VAL A 555 -3.27 -15.13 5.17
CA VAL A 555 -4.18 -14.38 6.05
C VAL A 555 -5.31 -13.80 5.22
N THR A 556 -6.55 -14.15 5.53
CA THR A 556 -7.72 -13.53 4.92
C THR A 556 -8.16 -12.36 5.77
N LEU A 557 -8.13 -11.17 5.18
CA LEU A 557 -8.53 -9.92 5.80
C LEU A 557 -9.88 -9.45 5.23
N ARG A 558 -10.73 -8.98 6.13
CA ARG A 558 -11.96 -8.25 5.80
C ARG A 558 -12.07 -7.08 6.76
N ASN A 559 -12.19 -5.86 6.24
CA ASN A 559 -12.23 -4.63 7.04
C ASN A 559 -11.04 -4.49 8.02
N GLY A 560 -9.86 -4.99 7.63
CA GLY A 560 -8.69 -5.02 8.51
C GLY A 560 -8.77 -6.02 9.68
N MET A 561 -9.73 -6.94 9.68
CA MET A 561 -9.82 -8.06 10.61
C MET A 561 -9.38 -9.37 9.97
N ILE A 562 -8.61 -10.18 10.69
CA ILE A 562 -8.31 -11.59 10.37
C ILE A 562 -9.60 -12.39 10.51
N VAL A 563 -10.09 -12.91 9.39
CA VAL A 563 -11.27 -13.77 9.31
C VAL A 563 -10.94 -15.20 8.89
N ASP A 564 -9.71 -15.44 8.44
CA ASP A 564 -9.14 -16.78 8.28
C ASP A 564 -7.61 -16.70 8.31
N VAL A 565 -6.96 -17.74 8.81
CA VAL A 565 -5.50 -17.83 8.83
C VAL A 565 -5.03 -19.27 8.68
N VAL A 566 -4.26 -19.52 7.63
CA VAL A 566 -3.61 -20.82 7.38
C VAL A 566 -2.11 -20.66 7.57
N LEU A 567 -1.56 -21.37 8.54
CA LEU A 567 -0.15 -21.34 8.91
C LEU A 567 0.53 -22.63 8.48
N ALA A 568 1.74 -22.54 7.91
CA ALA A 568 2.51 -23.70 7.50
C ALA A 568 4.00 -23.49 7.70
N ARG A 569 4.73 -24.59 7.98
CA ARG A 569 6.19 -24.63 7.86
C ARG A 569 6.54 -25.21 6.50
N VAL A 570 7.23 -24.43 5.67
CA VAL A 570 7.57 -24.81 4.30
C VAL A 570 9.07 -25.07 4.13
N GLY A 571 9.44 -26.10 3.38
CA GLY A 571 10.83 -26.48 3.13
C GLY A 571 11.58 -25.49 2.22
N MET A 572 12.82 -25.82 1.87
CA MET A 572 13.63 -25.04 0.91
C MET A 572 12.99 -25.00 -0.48
N ASN A 573 12.14 -25.97 -0.82
CA ASN A 573 11.37 -26.02 -2.05
C ASN A 573 9.99 -25.30 -1.98
N LEU A 574 9.72 -24.57 -0.88
CA LEU A 574 8.43 -23.93 -0.58
C LEU A 574 7.23 -24.92 -0.59
N VAL A 575 7.48 -26.19 -0.31
CA VAL A 575 6.43 -27.19 -0.09
C VAL A 575 6.12 -27.27 1.39
N ASP A 576 4.83 -27.31 1.74
CA ASP A 576 4.37 -27.54 3.11
C ASP A 576 4.88 -28.88 3.62
N LEU A 577 5.56 -28.84 4.77
CA LEU A 577 6.10 -30.03 5.41
C LEU A 577 5.01 -30.81 6.16
N GLY A 578 3.92 -30.15 6.57
CA GLY A 578 2.85 -30.76 7.34
C GLY A 578 3.39 -31.58 8.53
N PRO A 579 3.07 -32.88 8.65
CA PRO A 579 3.59 -33.74 9.72
C PRO A 579 5.11 -33.94 9.73
N LYS A 580 5.81 -33.63 8.62
CA LYS A 580 7.28 -33.73 8.52
C LYS A 580 7.99 -32.52 9.12
N ALA A 581 7.26 -31.48 9.54
CA ALA A 581 7.82 -30.36 10.29
C ALA A 581 8.28 -30.81 11.68
N TYR A 582 8.98 -29.92 12.41
CA TYR A 582 9.36 -30.20 13.80
C TYR A 582 8.12 -30.51 14.65
N PRO A 583 8.14 -31.55 15.50
CA PRO A 583 6.97 -31.96 16.29
C PRO A 583 6.35 -30.83 17.12
N GLU A 584 7.19 -29.95 17.69
CA GLU A 584 6.79 -28.78 18.46
C GLU A 584 6.07 -27.75 17.60
N VAL A 585 6.50 -27.58 16.34
CA VAL A 585 5.86 -26.67 15.39
C VAL A 585 4.50 -27.21 14.95
N VAL A 586 4.40 -28.53 14.70
CA VAL A 586 3.12 -29.19 14.38
C VAL A 586 2.12 -28.99 15.53
N LYS A 587 2.57 -29.09 16.78
CA LYS A 587 1.75 -28.83 17.97
C LYS A 587 1.40 -27.35 18.15
N ALA A 588 2.29 -26.44 17.78
CA ALA A 588 2.11 -24.99 17.95
C ALA A 588 1.18 -24.38 16.90
N ILE A 589 1.16 -24.88 15.66
CA ILE A 589 0.38 -24.29 14.55
C ILE A 589 -1.11 -24.10 14.92
N PRO A 590 -1.85 -25.12 15.43
CA PRO A 590 -3.26 -24.93 15.79
C PRO A 590 -3.47 -23.89 16.90
N GLN A 591 -2.55 -23.80 17.86
CA GLN A 591 -2.63 -22.83 18.97
C GLN A 591 -2.40 -21.40 18.47
N LEU A 592 -1.41 -21.22 17.60
CA LEU A 592 -1.13 -19.94 16.96
C LEU A 592 -2.28 -19.52 16.04
N THR A 593 -2.83 -20.44 15.25
CA THR A 593 -4.03 -20.18 14.43
C THR A 593 -5.18 -19.67 15.31
N ALA A 594 -5.50 -20.35 16.41
CA ALA A 594 -6.53 -19.90 17.34
C ALA A 594 -6.22 -18.51 17.95
N SER A 595 -4.95 -18.27 18.30
CA SER A 595 -4.51 -17.00 18.89
C SER A 595 -4.60 -15.83 17.92
N PHE A 596 -4.19 -16.00 16.65
CA PHE A 596 -4.34 -14.97 15.62
C PHE A 596 -5.80 -14.71 15.25
N MET A 597 -6.62 -15.76 15.18
CA MET A 597 -8.07 -15.61 14.98
C MET A 597 -8.72 -14.84 16.14
N ALA A 598 -8.27 -15.06 17.39
CA ALA A 598 -8.77 -14.32 18.54
C ALA A 598 -8.28 -12.86 18.56
N ALA A 599 -7.03 -12.61 18.15
CA ALA A 599 -6.45 -11.29 18.09
C ALA A 599 -7.20 -10.38 17.10
N GLY A 600 -7.52 -10.89 15.90
CA GLY A 600 -8.36 -10.23 14.91
C GLY A 600 -7.71 -9.04 14.20
N THR A 601 -7.09 -8.09 14.91
CA THR A 601 -6.46 -6.90 14.31
C THR A 601 -4.96 -7.08 14.16
N ARG A 602 -4.31 -6.18 13.40
CA ARG A 602 -2.85 -6.17 13.24
C ARG A 602 -2.15 -5.94 14.57
N GLU A 603 -2.63 -4.98 15.36
CA GLU A 603 -2.06 -4.56 16.62
C GLU A 603 -2.12 -5.67 17.67
N GLU A 604 -3.28 -6.33 17.80
CA GLU A 604 -3.43 -7.47 18.72
C GLU A 604 -2.67 -8.70 18.23
N ALA A 605 -2.56 -8.92 16.91
CA ALA A 605 -1.74 -10.00 16.36
C ALA A 605 -0.26 -9.82 16.73
N GLN A 606 0.20 -8.56 16.92
CA GLN A 606 1.55 -8.29 17.42
C GLN A 606 1.74 -8.58 18.92
N LYS A 607 0.68 -8.89 19.66
CA LYS A 607 0.74 -9.29 21.07
C LYS A 607 0.61 -10.80 21.28
N VAL A 608 0.34 -11.57 20.22
CA VAL A 608 0.30 -13.04 20.29
C VAL A 608 1.64 -13.57 20.79
N ASP A 609 1.57 -14.38 21.84
CA ASP A 609 2.72 -15.00 22.48
C ASP A 609 3.31 -16.14 21.64
N ALA A 610 4.62 -16.32 21.76
CA ALA A 610 5.29 -17.44 21.15
C ALA A 610 5.02 -18.73 21.94
N ILE A 611 4.80 -19.85 21.24
CA ILE A 611 4.60 -21.14 21.88
C ILE A 611 5.95 -21.73 22.29
N SER A 612 6.05 -22.16 23.56
CA SER A 612 7.25 -22.80 24.10
C SER A 612 7.63 -24.06 23.30
N GLY A 613 8.93 -24.25 23.05
CA GLY A 613 9.45 -25.29 22.16
C GLY A 613 9.36 -24.96 20.66
N ALA A 614 8.58 -23.96 20.27
CA ALA A 614 8.44 -23.49 18.88
C ALA A 614 8.66 -21.97 18.74
N THR A 615 9.48 -21.37 19.61
CA THR A 615 9.64 -19.91 19.73
C THR A 615 10.07 -19.23 18.42
N SER A 616 11.05 -19.82 17.73
CA SER A 616 11.55 -19.29 16.44
C SER A 616 10.47 -19.34 15.35
N SER A 617 9.78 -20.48 15.19
CA SER A 617 8.68 -20.61 14.24
C SER A 617 7.49 -19.71 14.59
N SER A 618 7.16 -19.56 15.87
CA SER A 618 6.09 -18.66 16.32
C SER A 618 6.39 -17.21 15.96
N THR A 619 7.63 -16.77 16.20
CA THR A 619 8.09 -15.41 15.84
C THR A 619 8.06 -15.19 14.33
N ALA A 620 8.47 -16.20 13.55
CA ALA A 620 8.44 -16.13 12.10
C ALA A 620 7.00 -16.10 11.54
N LEU A 621 6.07 -16.88 12.11
CA LEU A 621 4.66 -16.87 11.72
C LEU A 621 3.99 -15.53 12.08
N LYS A 622 4.30 -14.96 13.25
CA LYS A 622 3.86 -13.61 13.64
C LYS A 622 4.36 -12.52 12.67
N ALA A 623 5.62 -12.60 12.26
CA ALA A 623 6.15 -11.72 11.23
C ALA A 623 5.48 -11.92 9.85
N ALA A 624 5.13 -13.16 9.49
CA ALA A 624 4.37 -13.45 8.28
C ALA A 624 2.98 -12.80 8.32
N VAL A 625 2.28 -12.89 9.46
CA VAL A 625 0.97 -12.25 9.65
C VAL A 625 1.07 -10.71 9.54
N ASP A 626 2.07 -10.08 10.16
CA ASP A 626 2.29 -8.63 10.01
C ASP A 626 2.54 -8.21 8.56
N ARG A 627 3.34 -8.99 7.84
CA ARG A 627 3.64 -8.75 6.41
C ARG A 627 2.41 -8.96 5.53
N ALA A 628 1.49 -9.87 5.89
CA ALA A 628 0.22 -10.02 5.19
C ALA A 628 -0.66 -8.77 5.33
N PHE A 629 -0.71 -8.15 6.51
CA PHE A 629 -1.33 -6.83 6.68
C PHE A 629 -0.64 -5.75 5.85
N GLY A 630 0.70 -5.73 5.85
CA GLY A 630 1.46 -4.80 5.00
C GLY A 630 1.11 -4.93 3.52
N LYS A 631 0.94 -6.16 3.02
CA LYS A 631 0.49 -6.44 1.63
C LYS A 631 -0.93 -6.01 1.33
N ALA A 632 -1.74 -5.85 2.36
CA ALA A 632 -3.12 -5.41 2.23
C ALA A 632 -3.28 -3.90 2.29
N GLU A 633 -2.25 -3.12 2.66
CA GLU A 633 -2.37 -1.66 2.80
C GLU A 633 -2.85 -1.02 1.48
N ILE A 634 -3.87 -0.15 1.57
CA ILE A 634 -4.35 0.62 0.42
C ILE A 634 -3.37 1.75 0.08
N VAL A 635 -2.78 2.37 1.12
CA VAL A 635 -1.74 3.37 1.00
C VAL A 635 -0.47 2.79 1.60
N GLU A 636 0.51 2.51 0.74
CA GLU A 636 1.84 2.09 1.19
C GLU A 636 2.55 3.26 1.87
N THR A 637 2.57 3.24 3.21
CA THR A 637 3.28 4.26 3.98
C THR A 637 4.78 4.17 3.68
N GLY A 638 5.37 5.27 3.20
CA GLY A 638 6.78 5.35 2.81
C GLY A 638 7.17 4.63 1.50
N LYS A 639 6.21 4.06 0.74
CA LYS A 639 6.41 3.42 -0.59
C LYS A 639 7.64 2.49 -0.66
N ALA A 640 7.87 1.73 0.42
CA ALA A 640 9.00 0.82 0.50
C ALA A 640 8.71 -0.44 -0.33
N ALA A 641 9.49 -0.69 -1.38
CA ALA A 641 9.28 -1.80 -2.31
C ALA A 641 9.28 -3.19 -1.63
N TYR A 642 10.06 -3.35 -0.55
CA TYR A 642 10.25 -4.63 0.11
C TYR A 642 10.18 -4.51 1.64
N PHE A 643 9.68 -5.55 2.30
CA PHE A 643 9.82 -5.75 3.74
C PHE A 643 11.27 -6.07 4.11
N ASN A 644 11.72 -5.61 5.28
CA ASN A 644 13.00 -6.04 5.83
C ASN A 644 12.93 -7.49 6.31
N GLY A 645 13.99 -8.25 6.07
CA GLY A 645 14.08 -9.65 6.47
C GLY A 645 14.84 -10.53 5.49
N ILE A 646 14.65 -11.82 5.62
CA ILE A 646 15.25 -12.84 4.76
C ILE A 646 14.11 -13.61 4.09
N PHE A 647 14.08 -13.62 2.77
CA PHE A 647 12.99 -14.19 1.98
C PHE A 647 13.52 -15.27 1.06
N ILE A 648 12.71 -16.28 0.79
CA ILE A 648 13.07 -17.33 -0.18
C ILE A 648 12.13 -17.32 -1.37
N GLY A 649 12.68 -17.66 -2.51
CA GLY A 649 11.97 -17.93 -3.75
C GLY A 649 12.52 -19.18 -4.39
N VAL A 650 11.65 -19.91 -5.09
CA VAL A 650 12.02 -21.13 -5.81
C VAL A 650 11.66 -20.99 -7.27
N ASN A 651 12.45 -21.58 -8.15
CA ASN A 651 12.11 -21.68 -9.57
C ASN A 651 10.91 -22.64 -9.76
N LYS A 652 10.27 -22.63 -10.93
CA LYS A 652 9.04 -23.41 -11.19
C LYS A 652 9.18 -24.90 -10.91
N ASP A 653 10.33 -25.48 -11.28
CA ASP A 653 10.61 -26.91 -11.08
C ASP A 653 10.95 -27.25 -9.61
N LYS A 654 11.05 -26.23 -8.73
CA LYS A 654 11.44 -26.36 -7.32
C LYS A 654 12.81 -27.00 -7.09
N MET A 655 13.72 -26.83 -8.05
CA MET A 655 15.09 -27.38 -8.04
C MET A 655 16.15 -26.33 -7.68
N VAL A 656 15.78 -25.05 -7.65
CA VAL A 656 16.65 -23.93 -7.29
C VAL A 656 15.89 -23.05 -6.31
N ASN A 657 16.51 -22.80 -5.16
CA ASN A 657 16.07 -21.84 -4.17
C ASN A 657 17.07 -20.68 -4.12
N VAL A 658 16.55 -19.45 -4.01
CA VAL A 658 17.37 -18.28 -3.69
C VAL A 658 16.80 -17.60 -2.47
N MET A 659 17.68 -17.36 -1.51
CA MET A 659 17.43 -16.61 -0.31
C MET A 659 17.91 -15.17 -0.51
N VAL A 660 17.04 -14.19 -0.32
CA VAL A 660 17.32 -12.76 -0.48
C VAL A 660 17.22 -12.07 0.87
N THR A 661 18.30 -11.40 1.28
CA THR A 661 18.32 -10.54 2.47
C THR A 661 17.98 -9.11 2.08
N VAL A 662 16.91 -8.58 2.64
CA VAL A 662 16.45 -7.20 2.44
C VAL A 662 16.72 -6.38 3.71
N LYS A 663 17.40 -5.25 3.55
CA LYS A 663 17.65 -4.26 4.61
C LYS A 663 17.29 -2.87 4.11
N ASN A 664 16.61 -2.09 4.95
CA ASN A 664 16.10 -0.76 4.62
C ASN A 664 15.29 -0.73 3.30
N GLY A 665 14.48 -1.76 3.06
CA GLY A 665 13.68 -1.91 1.85
C GLY A 665 14.48 -2.21 0.58
N VAL A 666 15.76 -2.61 0.70
CA VAL A 666 16.65 -2.90 -0.44
C VAL A 666 17.22 -4.31 -0.35
N PRO A 667 17.23 -5.11 -1.44
CA PRO A 667 17.94 -6.39 -1.49
C PRO A 667 19.46 -6.16 -1.40
N THR A 668 20.09 -6.72 -0.37
CA THR A 668 21.51 -6.47 -0.03
C THR A 668 22.41 -7.70 -0.18
N ASN A 669 21.85 -8.90 -0.04
CA ASN A 669 22.59 -10.15 -0.15
C ASN A 669 21.71 -11.26 -0.74
N MET A 670 22.32 -12.21 -1.45
CA MET A 670 21.63 -13.41 -1.95
C MET A 670 22.44 -14.67 -1.69
N THR A 671 21.74 -15.78 -1.46
CA THR A 671 22.33 -17.12 -1.30
C THR A 671 21.56 -18.11 -2.16
N VAL A 672 22.26 -18.89 -2.97
CA VAL A 672 21.71 -19.84 -3.93
C VAL A 672 21.87 -21.27 -3.42
N TYR A 673 20.77 -22.01 -3.45
CA TYR A 673 20.72 -23.43 -3.10
C TYR A 673 20.15 -24.23 -4.27
N PHE A 674 20.91 -25.21 -4.75
CA PHE A 674 20.41 -26.21 -5.69
C PHE A 674 19.82 -27.37 -4.90
N LEU A 675 18.65 -27.86 -5.34
CA LEU A 675 17.89 -28.89 -4.66
C LEU A 675 17.90 -30.18 -5.47
N ASP A 676 17.79 -31.32 -4.78
CA ASP A 676 17.50 -32.61 -5.40
C ASP A 676 16.01 -32.78 -5.70
N ALA A 677 15.64 -33.89 -6.33
CA ALA A 677 14.23 -34.18 -6.67
C ALA A 677 13.32 -34.34 -5.44
N ALA A 678 13.90 -34.57 -4.24
CA ALA A 678 13.16 -34.60 -2.98
C ALA A 678 13.05 -33.21 -2.31
N GLY A 679 13.61 -32.17 -2.93
CA GLY A 679 13.64 -30.80 -2.42
C GLY A 679 14.67 -30.55 -1.31
N LYS A 680 15.66 -31.45 -1.13
CA LYS A 680 16.76 -31.26 -0.20
C LYS A 680 17.91 -30.53 -0.88
N VAL A 681 18.65 -29.73 -0.10
CA VAL A 681 19.82 -29.00 -0.60
C VAL A 681 20.91 -29.98 -1.01
N LYS A 682 21.39 -29.84 -2.25
CA LYS A 682 22.57 -30.56 -2.74
C LYS A 682 23.82 -30.14 -1.98
N THR A 683 24.66 -31.10 -1.63
CA THR A 683 25.99 -30.86 -1.06
C THR A 683 26.95 -30.34 -2.14
N ALA A 684 28.09 -29.76 -1.73
CA ALA A 684 29.03 -29.12 -2.65
C ALA A 684 29.61 -30.07 -3.72
N ASP A 685 29.78 -31.35 -3.36
CA ASP A 685 30.23 -32.44 -4.23
C ASP A 685 29.16 -32.89 -5.23
N GLN A 686 27.88 -32.61 -4.96
CA GLN A 686 26.75 -32.93 -5.84
C GLN A 686 26.47 -31.83 -6.87
N LEU A 687 27.14 -30.67 -6.77
CA LEU A 687 26.94 -29.55 -7.69
C LEU A 687 27.69 -29.76 -9.01
N LEU A 688 27.01 -29.48 -10.11
CA LEU A 688 27.63 -29.40 -11.43
C LEU A 688 28.54 -28.16 -11.54
N GLU A 689 29.52 -28.18 -12.45
CA GLU A 689 30.43 -27.04 -12.64
C GLU A 689 29.67 -25.75 -13.00
N ALA A 690 28.65 -25.84 -13.84
CA ALA A 690 27.78 -24.69 -14.16
C ALA A 690 26.98 -24.19 -12.93
N GLU A 691 26.54 -25.08 -12.03
CA GLU A 691 25.86 -24.72 -10.77
C GLU A 691 26.83 -23.97 -9.85
N LYS A 692 28.07 -24.45 -9.71
CA LYS A 692 29.12 -23.78 -8.92
C LYS A 692 29.46 -22.40 -9.48
N ALA A 693 29.64 -22.27 -10.79
CA ALA A 693 29.95 -21.00 -11.44
C ALA A 693 28.85 -19.96 -11.22
N VAL A 694 27.59 -20.33 -11.46
CA VAL A 694 26.44 -19.44 -11.26
C VAL A 694 26.25 -19.07 -9.78
N LYS A 695 26.41 -20.02 -8.86
CA LYS A 695 26.35 -19.75 -7.40
C LYS A 695 27.40 -18.71 -6.99
N ASN A 696 28.65 -18.91 -7.40
CA ASN A 696 29.74 -18.00 -7.05
C ASN A 696 29.51 -16.57 -7.59
N GLU A 697 28.99 -16.44 -8.81
CA GLU A 697 28.66 -15.14 -9.40
C GLU A 697 27.54 -14.43 -8.61
N VAL A 698 26.47 -15.13 -8.27
CA VAL A 698 25.34 -14.50 -7.54
C VAL A 698 25.76 -14.14 -6.12
N GLU A 699 26.42 -15.03 -5.38
CA GLU A 699 26.75 -14.78 -3.96
C GLU A 699 27.88 -13.78 -3.76
N GLY A 700 28.70 -13.53 -4.79
CA GLY A 700 29.87 -12.66 -4.70
C GLY A 700 29.67 -11.22 -5.18
N THR A 701 28.49 -10.82 -5.70
CA THR A 701 28.35 -9.58 -6.47
C THR A 701 27.37 -8.55 -5.87
N THR A 702 27.88 -7.36 -5.57
CA THR A 702 27.09 -6.21 -5.08
C THR A 702 27.35 -4.95 -5.90
N TYR A 703 26.33 -4.10 -6.05
CA TYR A 703 26.42 -2.72 -6.52
C TYR A 703 26.26 -1.77 -5.32
N GLY A 704 27.36 -1.47 -4.64
CA GLY A 704 27.33 -0.68 -3.41
C GLY A 704 26.57 -1.41 -2.30
N ILE A 705 25.50 -0.81 -1.80
CA ILE A 705 24.65 -1.41 -0.75
C ILE A 705 23.60 -2.40 -1.29
N MET A 706 23.37 -2.42 -2.61
CA MET A 706 22.37 -3.26 -3.26
C MET A 706 23.02 -4.49 -3.90
N HIS A 707 22.32 -5.61 -3.89
CA HIS A 707 22.75 -6.80 -4.62
C HIS A 707 22.64 -6.61 -6.14
N LYS A 708 23.61 -7.12 -6.92
CA LYS A 708 23.64 -6.99 -8.39
C LYS A 708 22.32 -7.41 -9.07
N TYR A 709 21.73 -8.49 -8.56
CA TYR A 709 20.49 -9.09 -9.07
C TYR A 709 19.23 -8.65 -8.32
N GLY A 710 19.32 -7.68 -7.40
CA GLY A 710 18.18 -7.14 -6.67
C GLY A 710 17.23 -6.30 -7.53
N TYR A 711 17.64 -5.96 -8.76
CA TYR A 711 16.85 -5.18 -9.70
C TYR A 711 16.91 -5.76 -11.12
N LYS A 712 15.75 -6.10 -11.69
CA LYS A 712 15.58 -6.64 -13.06
C LYS A 712 16.60 -7.74 -13.43
N PRO A 713 16.66 -8.84 -12.67
CA PRO A 713 17.62 -9.90 -12.93
C PRO A 713 17.35 -10.58 -14.29
N THR A 714 18.42 -10.84 -15.05
CA THR A 714 18.43 -11.52 -16.35
C THR A 714 19.41 -12.69 -16.32
N ALA A 715 19.16 -13.72 -17.15
CA ALA A 715 20.07 -14.85 -17.28
C ALA A 715 21.46 -14.40 -17.78
N PHE A 716 22.50 -15.13 -17.37
CA PHE A 716 23.91 -14.83 -17.62
C PHE A 716 24.74 -16.12 -17.70
N GLY A 717 25.98 -16.04 -18.16
CA GLY A 717 26.88 -17.19 -18.21
C GLY A 717 27.78 -17.17 -19.44
N ASN A 718 28.96 -17.78 -19.31
CA ASN A 718 29.97 -17.84 -20.36
C ASN A 718 29.69 -18.91 -21.42
N ASN A 719 28.82 -19.88 -21.09
CA ASN A 719 28.39 -20.97 -21.96
C ASN A 719 26.89 -21.27 -21.77
N ASP A 720 26.34 -22.14 -22.60
CA ASP A 720 24.90 -22.42 -22.59
C ASP A 720 24.44 -23.16 -21.33
N ALA A 721 25.29 -23.99 -20.73
CA ALA A 721 24.96 -24.67 -19.48
C ALA A 721 24.79 -23.67 -18.33
N GLU A 722 25.71 -22.71 -18.18
CA GLU A 722 25.60 -21.62 -17.20
C GLU A 722 24.38 -20.74 -17.44
N LYS A 723 24.05 -20.42 -18.71
CA LYS A 723 22.85 -19.64 -19.05
C LYS A 723 21.55 -20.35 -18.67
N ILE A 724 21.48 -21.67 -18.85
CA ILE A 724 20.31 -22.48 -18.45
C ILE A 724 20.17 -22.46 -16.93
N VAL A 725 21.26 -22.68 -16.19
CA VAL A 725 21.26 -22.68 -14.72
C VAL A 725 20.90 -21.30 -14.18
N SER A 726 21.52 -20.24 -14.69
CA SER A 726 21.26 -18.88 -14.23
C SER A 726 19.83 -18.42 -14.54
N ALA A 727 19.22 -18.89 -15.63
CA ALA A 727 17.80 -18.62 -15.90
C ALA A 727 16.90 -19.15 -14.77
N LYS A 728 17.16 -20.35 -14.24
CA LYS A 728 16.44 -20.91 -13.08
C LYS A 728 16.71 -20.12 -11.80
N VAL A 729 17.96 -19.72 -11.57
CA VAL A 729 18.34 -18.87 -10.43
C VAL A 729 17.65 -17.51 -10.48
N VAL A 730 17.59 -16.89 -11.66
CA VAL A 730 16.88 -15.62 -11.89
C VAL A 730 15.39 -15.74 -11.65
N GLU A 731 14.76 -16.86 -12.03
CA GLU A 731 13.37 -17.14 -11.70
C GLU A 731 13.16 -17.22 -10.18
N ALA A 732 14.03 -17.94 -9.47
CA ALA A 732 13.99 -18.03 -8.02
C ALA A 732 14.23 -16.68 -7.33
N ILE A 733 15.14 -15.83 -7.85
CA ILE A 733 15.34 -14.45 -7.36
C ILE A 733 14.05 -13.63 -7.52
N LYS A 734 13.40 -13.68 -8.68
CA LYS A 734 12.13 -12.96 -8.91
C LYS A 734 11.05 -13.42 -7.93
N ALA A 735 10.93 -14.72 -7.71
CA ALA A 735 10.00 -15.27 -6.71
C ALA A 735 10.33 -14.80 -5.28
N ALA A 736 11.62 -14.70 -4.91
CA ALA A 736 12.04 -14.24 -3.59
C ALA A 736 11.72 -12.75 -3.38
N LEU A 737 11.94 -11.93 -4.41
CA LEU A 737 11.58 -10.52 -4.41
C LEU A 737 10.06 -10.31 -4.37
N GLU A 738 9.27 -11.19 -5.01
CA GLU A 738 7.80 -11.19 -4.89
C GLU A 738 7.35 -11.46 -3.45
N SER A 739 7.93 -12.48 -2.81
CA SER A 739 7.71 -12.81 -1.40
C SER A 739 8.09 -11.67 -0.45
N ALA A 740 9.18 -10.96 -0.76
CA ALA A 740 9.64 -9.80 0.00
C ALA A 740 8.82 -8.53 -0.26
N GLY A 741 8.05 -8.48 -1.36
CA GLY A 741 7.34 -7.28 -1.81
C GLY A 741 6.29 -6.82 -0.82
N LYS A 742 6.20 -5.51 -0.62
CA LYS A 742 5.05 -4.92 0.07
C LYS A 742 3.83 -4.90 -0.82
#